data_AF-A0A226HA94-F1
#
_entry.id   AF-A0A226HA94-F1
#
_cell.length_a   1.000
_cell.length_b   1.000
_cell.length_c   1.000
_cell.angle_alpha   90.00
_cell.angle_beta   90.00
_cell.angle_gamma   90.00
#
_symmetry.space_group_name_H-M   'P 1'
#
loop_
_entity.id
_entity.type
_entity.pdbx_description
1 polymer ?
#
loop_
_entity_poly.entity_id
_entity_poly.type
_entity_poly.pdbx_seq_one_letter_code
_entity_poly.pdbx_strand_id
1 'polypeptide(L)'
;MEIKIIGNLTPEVGIAEKYTVEKVLEAFDTEPLTLIPEYTDAEITWSIYVLDANVWRLAKGREQKGKSVEYKFSEISLKFKDIAMIVEAYGKETMIHIKPQPTSQPKITFIELLDENKKTPKKSFTYGNWIIARVHCVGMELRPIVVTLVENDGDKHKLNTKNLKIDTQKKFVKRGFADIKFYLDPMHANLANSKADKGESDEGKFHEYYVTAEIAGKEESRRATLDTHVANPDYVEKKLVVSPTIGFPVREVINSLMMVDMTPQTWWPFKEENCGGKYCIKKGDKNELIREINIRLAGFGGNVPTDEFTERTERMIKQFQRDYMKVPETGRICGNVLNAIDEFQRKYIIHFDDIKCKCKKCKGFGNELYKSVYKRNKPKKEAFHDYEYPGIHRSLVWLIRSIMFYTSVIEKDLGYELKCIFSGYRCWEDNKFNGRSSTNHMGKALDIHFSKNDKKVYKLNQIEEIRDKIILPYTNAQIRWEDIDLFSVEPSRKSYPKEFIATTWIHIDVREFASKYLENIFFVKTIEEINGKNIVELAKQLGFNDTCKCDFNNSNPFNLFKIINRYKENHFTIEDAELSLKKINKKYGKEMARNIEMMYRWECEHFNSGQYKSCGSPGMEVSEGAKGPEYGWNGDLYEKYPEYTPIGLWSEFENKGKSGLGGNTQITDRKKKYIVFPSVDAGMHYVAEFILRHNGNIGRWHSLYDKDVQNNYIRDINSTIPRISNKF
;
A
#
# COMPACT_ATOMS: atom_id res chain seq x y z
N MET A 1 22.45 -21.03 -22.09
CA MET A 1 21.40 -19.98 -22.29
C MET A 1 22.02 -18.61 -22.08
N GLU A 2 22.21 -17.85 -23.15
CA GLU A 2 22.64 -16.45 -23.10
C GLU A 2 21.44 -15.51 -23.28
N ILE A 3 21.58 -14.25 -22.86
CA ILE A 3 20.55 -13.21 -23.03
C ILE A 3 21.15 -12.00 -23.77
N LYS A 4 20.36 -11.37 -24.63
CA LYS A 4 20.78 -10.23 -25.45
C LYS A 4 19.75 -9.10 -25.41
N ILE A 5 20.21 -7.86 -25.30
CA ILE A 5 19.37 -6.66 -25.48
C ILE A 5 19.30 -6.32 -26.97
N ILE A 6 18.08 -6.08 -27.45
CA ILE A 6 17.76 -5.57 -28.78
C ILE A 6 17.15 -4.19 -28.65
N GLY A 7 17.74 -3.20 -29.30
CA GLY A 7 17.23 -1.83 -29.34
C GLY A 7 18.23 -0.87 -29.99
N ASN A 8 17.83 0.39 -30.12
CA ASN A 8 18.64 1.42 -30.78
C ASN A 8 19.82 1.87 -29.88
N LEU A 9 21.06 1.68 -30.32
CA LEU A 9 22.25 2.11 -29.58
C LEU A 9 22.52 3.62 -29.68
N THR A 10 21.93 4.28 -30.68
CA THR A 10 22.06 5.73 -30.92
C THR A 10 20.68 6.41 -31.02
N PRO A 11 19.89 6.41 -29.94
CA PRO A 11 18.53 6.93 -29.94
C PRO A 11 18.50 8.45 -30.12
N GLU A 12 17.52 8.95 -30.87
CA GLU A 12 17.32 10.40 -31.02
C GLU A 12 16.64 10.98 -29.77
N VAL A 13 17.20 12.07 -29.23
CA VAL A 13 16.63 12.70 -28.02
C VAL A 13 15.21 13.20 -28.26
N GLY A 14 14.33 12.95 -27.29
CA GLY A 14 12.92 13.33 -27.39
C GLY A 14 12.05 12.41 -28.25
N ILE A 15 12.60 11.31 -28.76
CA ILE A 15 11.89 10.17 -29.32
C ILE A 15 11.97 9.01 -28.31
N ALA A 16 10.88 8.28 -28.16
CA ALA A 16 10.82 7.13 -27.27
C ALA A 16 11.23 5.87 -28.07
N GLU A 17 12.11 5.06 -27.48
CA GLU A 17 12.76 3.93 -28.14
C GLU A 17 12.51 2.65 -27.35
N LYS A 18 12.13 1.59 -28.05
CA LYS A 18 11.80 0.30 -27.44
C LYS A 18 13.06 -0.57 -27.36
N TYR A 19 13.30 -1.13 -26.18
CA TYR A 19 14.36 -2.09 -25.90
C TYR A 19 13.75 -3.39 -25.42
N THR A 20 14.25 -4.53 -25.88
CA THR A 20 13.71 -5.86 -25.60
C THR A 20 14.84 -6.83 -25.27
N VAL A 21 14.59 -7.76 -24.35
CA VAL A 21 15.55 -8.81 -24.00
C VAL A 21 15.13 -10.16 -24.58
N GLU A 22 16.04 -10.83 -25.26
CA GLU A 22 15.82 -12.12 -25.90
C GLU A 22 16.80 -13.18 -25.38
N LYS A 23 16.35 -14.45 -25.41
CA LYS A 23 17.20 -15.62 -25.12
C LYS A 23 17.89 -16.05 -26.41
N VAL A 24 19.20 -16.25 -26.35
CA VAL A 24 19.97 -16.86 -27.45
C VAL A 24 20.05 -18.36 -27.19
N LEU A 25 19.52 -19.15 -28.12
CA LEU A 25 19.61 -20.62 -28.12
C LEU A 25 20.91 -21.01 -28.81
N GLU A 26 21.78 -21.72 -28.11
CA GLU A 26 22.96 -22.33 -28.73
C GLU A 26 22.54 -23.56 -29.54
N ALA A 27 23.12 -23.72 -30.73
CA ALA A 27 22.91 -24.90 -31.55
C ALA A 27 23.58 -26.09 -30.86
N PHE A 28 22.86 -27.21 -30.78
CA PHE A 28 23.21 -28.49 -30.13
C PHE A 28 22.90 -28.58 -28.63
N ASP A 29 21.63 -28.83 -28.31
CA ASP A 29 21.26 -29.79 -27.26
C ASP A 29 19.93 -30.45 -27.63
N THR A 30 19.97 -31.75 -27.93
CA THR A 30 18.79 -32.58 -28.16
C THR A 30 18.45 -33.32 -26.87
N GLU A 31 17.64 -32.72 -26.00
CA GLU A 31 16.92 -33.40 -24.92
C GLU A 31 15.45 -32.93 -24.85
N PRO A 32 14.53 -33.79 -24.36
CA PRO A 32 13.09 -33.54 -24.43
C PRO A 32 12.69 -32.34 -23.56
N LEU A 33 11.85 -31.47 -24.14
CA LEU A 33 11.32 -30.24 -23.54
C LEU A 33 10.75 -30.48 -22.13
N THR A 34 11.53 -30.13 -21.11
CA THR A 34 10.97 -29.77 -19.80
C THR A 34 10.24 -28.45 -19.96
N LEU A 35 8.96 -28.42 -19.61
CA LEU A 35 8.17 -27.18 -19.51
C LEU A 35 8.80 -26.31 -18.41
N ILE A 36 9.68 -25.40 -18.83
CA ILE A 36 10.22 -24.31 -18.00
C ILE A 36 9.00 -23.48 -17.54
N PRO A 37 8.87 -23.13 -16.25
CA PRO A 37 7.84 -22.19 -15.82
C PRO A 37 7.96 -20.91 -16.66
N GLU A 38 6.84 -20.40 -17.19
CA GLU A 38 6.84 -19.13 -17.92
C GLU A 38 7.38 -18.03 -17.01
N TYR A 39 8.60 -17.56 -17.31
CA TYR A 39 9.19 -16.39 -16.66
C TYR A 39 8.24 -15.22 -16.92
N THR A 40 7.68 -14.64 -15.87
CA THR A 40 6.72 -13.56 -16.07
C THR A 40 7.49 -12.28 -16.44
N ASP A 41 6.96 -11.48 -17.37
CA ASP A 41 7.59 -10.22 -17.78
C ASP A 41 7.90 -9.30 -16.57
N ALA A 42 7.20 -9.47 -15.44
CA ALA A 42 7.38 -8.73 -14.19
C ALA A 42 8.71 -9.00 -13.47
N GLU A 43 9.42 -10.07 -13.80
CA GLU A 43 10.71 -10.47 -13.22
C GLU A 43 11.91 -9.95 -14.03
N ILE A 44 11.67 -9.30 -15.18
CA ILE A 44 12.70 -8.69 -16.01
C ILE A 44 12.85 -7.23 -15.60
N THR A 45 14.02 -6.81 -15.12
CA THR A 45 14.29 -5.43 -14.68
C THR A 45 15.27 -4.74 -15.61
N TRP A 46 15.07 -3.44 -15.85
CA TRP A 46 15.93 -2.60 -16.67
C TRP A 46 16.37 -1.38 -15.89
N SER A 47 17.65 -1.05 -15.96
CA SER A 47 18.28 0.05 -15.24
C SER A 47 19.16 0.89 -16.15
N ILE A 48 19.14 2.22 -15.99
CA ILE A 48 19.99 3.15 -16.73
C ILE A 48 21.01 3.79 -15.79
N TYR A 49 22.29 3.62 -16.13
CA TYR A 49 23.39 4.31 -15.48
C TYR A 49 23.95 5.37 -16.41
N VAL A 50 24.32 6.52 -15.86
CA VAL A 50 24.97 7.59 -16.62
C VAL A 50 26.33 7.88 -16.00
N LEU A 51 27.33 8.07 -16.85
CA LEU A 51 28.66 8.49 -16.46
C LEU A 51 28.75 10.01 -16.52
N ASP A 52 28.75 10.65 -15.37
CA ASP A 52 28.88 12.10 -15.21
C ASP A 52 30.07 12.40 -14.30
N ALA A 53 30.94 13.32 -14.73
CA ALA A 53 32.17 13.66 -14.00
C ALA A 53 33.02 12.43 -13.54
N ASN A 54 33.12 11.40 -14.38
CA ASN A 54 33.81 10.11 -14.12
C ASN A 54 33.20 9.25 -13.00
N VAL A 55 31.97 9.54 -12.56
CA VAL A 55 31.25 8.73 -11.59
C VAL A 55 30.02 8.12 -12.25
N TRP A 56 29.89 6.79 -12.15
CA TRP A 56 28.67 6.10 -12.54
C TRP A 56 27.59 6.38 -11.51
N ARG A 57 26.44 6.85 -11.99
CA ARG A 57 25.27 7.06 -11.14
C ARG A 57 24.05 6.44 -11.81
N LEU A 58 23.22 5.80 -11.00
CA LEU A 58 21.90 5.36 -11.43
C LEU A 58 21.05 6.59 -11.77
N ALA A 59 20.46 6.59 -12.97
CA ALA A 59 19.52 7.62 -13.39
C ALA A 59 18.20 7.44 -12.62
N LYS A 60 18.04 8.16 -11.50
CA LYS A 60 16.87 8.07 -10.62
C LYS A 60 15.55 8.16 -11.40
N GLY A 61 14.65 7.21 -11.15
CA GLY A 61 13.32 7.16 -11.78
C GLY A 61 13.30 6.62 -13.22
N ARG A 62 14.37 5.92 -13.66
CA ARG A 62 14.47 5.27 -14.97
C ARG A 62 14.52 3.74 -14.88
N GLU A 63 14.18 3.16 -13.74
CA GLU A 63 14.05 1.72 -13.59
C GLU A 63 12.71 1.28 -14.18
N GLN A 64 12.71 0.26 -15.04
CA GLN A 64 11.51 -0.28 -15.67
C GLN A 64 11.49 -1.80 -15.54
N LYS A 65 10.30 -2.41 -15.65
CA LYS A 65 10.15 -3.86 -15.65
C LYS A 65 9.37 -4.32 -16.88
N GLY A 66 9.66 -5.51 -17.37
CA GLY A 66 9.02 -6.07 -18.57
C GLY A 66 10.03 -6.67 -19.53
N LYS A 67 9.61 -7.64 -20.35
CA LYS A 67 10.44 -8.17 -21.43
C LYS A 67 10.83 -7.11 -22.46
N SER A 68 9.97 -6.11 -22.65
CA SER A 68 10.27 -4.90 -23.41
C SER A 68 10.00 -3.66 -22.57
N VAL A 69 10.84 -2.65 -22.70
CA VAL A 69 10.72 -1.34 -22.03
C VAL A 69 10.91 -0.21 -23.02
N GLU A 70 10.32 0.95 -22.74
CA GLU A 70 10.44 2.13 -23.60
C GLU A 70 11.23 3.23 -22.89
N TYR A 71 12.35 3.64 -23.47
CA TYR A 71 13.17 4.72 -22.94
C TYR A 71 13.15 5.94 -23.84
N LYS A 72 12.89 7.10 -23.24
CA LYS A 72 12.99 8.41 -23.89
C LYS A 72 14.12 9.23 -23.27
N PHE A 73 15.19 9.41 -24.03
CA PHE A 73 16.36 10.21 -23.64
C PHE A 73 16.07 11.70 -23.83
N SER A 74 16.55 12.53 -22.92
CA SER A 74 16.35 13.99 -22.98
C SER A 74 17.63 14.70 -23.45
N GLU A 75 17.55 15.99 -23.74
CA GLU A 75 18.70 16.77 -24.24
C GLU A 75 19.93 16.69 -23.32
N ILE A 76 19.73 16.57 -21.99
CA ILE A 76 20.84 16.44 -21.03
C ILE A 76 21.61 15.14 -21.23
N SER A 77 20.99 14.11 -21.81
CA SER A 77 21.63 12.82 -22.10
C SER A 77 22.78 12.96 -23.10
N LEU A 78 22.75 13.96 -23.98
CA LEU A 78 23.87 14.27 -24.91
C LEU A 78 25.13 14.75 -24.18
N LYS A 79 25.01 15.18 -22.91
CA LYS A 79 26.12 15.73 -22.13
C LYS A 79 26.80 14.69 -21.24
N PHE A 80 26.23 13.51 -21.07
CA PHE A 80 26.87 12.43 -20.32
C PHE A 80 28.01 11.83 -21.12
N LYS A 81 29.08 11.42 -20.45
CA LYS A 81 30.24 10.80 -21.12
C LYS A 81 29.87 9.44 -21.69
N ASP A 82 29.00 8.72 -20.98
CA ASP A 82 28.51 7.41 -21.37
C ASP A 82 27.16 7.14 -20.67
N ILE A 83 26.36 6.24 -21.26
CA ILE A 83 25.09 5.78 -20.70
C ILE A 83 25.04 4.26 -20.86
N ALA A 84 24.91 3.53 -19.77
CA ALA A 84 24.77 2.09 -19.77
C ALA A 84 23.33 1.69 -19.46
N MET A 85 22.78 0.78 -20.25
CA MET A 85 21.50 0.12 -20.02
C MET A 85 21.76 -1.32 -19.62
N ILE A 86 21.30 -1.69 -18.44
CA ILE A 86 21.48 -3.01 -17.84
C ILE A 86 20.11 -3.67 -17.76
N VAL A 87 20.02 -4.94 -18.18
CA VAL A 87 18.82 -5.77 -17.99
C VAL A 87 19.17 -7.01 -17.18
N GLU A 88 18.34 -7.32 -16.19
CA GLU A 88 18.37 -8.60 -15.49
C GLU A 88 17.14 -9.39 -15.94
N ALA A 89 17.35 -10.52 -16.60
CA ALA A 89 16.29 -11.34 -17.18
C ALA A 89 16.65 -12.83 -17.10
N TYR A 90 15.67 -13.68 -16.79
CA TYR A 90 15.86 -15.13 -16.79
C TYR A 90 17.03 -15.61 -15.90
N GLY A 91 17.26 -14.93 -14.78
CA GLY A 91 18.37 -15.20 -13.86
C GLY A 91 19.77 -14.83 -14.37
N LYS A 92 19.87 -14.00 -15.42
CA LYS A 92 21.13 -13.45 -15.95
C LYS A 92 21.07 -11.93 -16.06
N GLU A 93 22.24 -11.29 -16.02
CA GLU A 93 22.41 -9.85 -16.28
C GLU A 93 23.14 -9.65 -17.61
N THR A 94 22.75 -8.63 -18.37
CA THR A 94 23.53 -8.15 -19.53
C THR A 94 23.41 -6.64 -19.66
N MET A 95 24.35 -6.01 -20.37
CA MET A 95 24.40 -4.55 -20.52
C MET A 95 24.76 -4.11 -21.93
N ILE A 96 24.26 -2.93 -22.34
CA ILE A 96 24.65 -2.23 -23.56
C ILE A 96 24.97 -0.76 -23.28
N HIS A 97 25.85 -0.18 -24.09
CA HIS A 97 26.15 1.25 -24.05
C HIS A 97 25.29 1.99 -25.07
N ILE A 98 24.67 3.08 -24.64
CA ILE A 98 23.78 3.93 -25.42
C ILE A 98 24.44 5.29 -25.61
N LYS A 99 24.48 5.76 -26.86
CA LYS A 99 25.00 7.07 -27.21
C LYS A 99 23.93 7.89 -27.93
N PRO A 100 23.07 8.62 -27.19
CA PRO A 100 21.99 9.38 -27.81
C PRO A 100 22.51 10.42 -28.79
N GLN A 101 21.72 10.68 -29.83
CA GLN A 101 22.04 11.66 -30.86
C GLN A 101 21.09 12.86 -30.81
N PRO A 102 21.55 14.07 -31.23
CA PRO A 102 20.71 15.25 -31.27
C PRO A 102 19.50 15.06 -32.18
N THR A 103 18.38 15.68 -31.83
CA THR A 103 17.20 15.68 -32.71
C THR A 103 17.31 16.72 -33.82
N SER A 104 16.82 16.35 -35.00
CA SER A 104 16.65 17.29 -36.12
C SER A 104 15.36 18.12 -35.98
N GLN A 105 14.44 17.71 -35.10
CA GLN A 105 13.13 18.33 -34.89
C GLN A 105 13.05 19.04 -33.54
N PRO A 106 13.44 20.34 -33.48
CA PRO A 106 13.44 21.10 -32.23
C PRO A 106 12.00 21.29 -31.71
N LYS A 107 11.76 20.89 -30.45
CA LYS A 107 10.42 20.99 -29.84
C LYS A 107 10.44 21.14 -28.32
N ILE A 108 9.34 21.70 -27.80
CA ILE A 108 8.99 21.66 -26.38
C ILE A 108 8.35 20.30 -26.10
N THR A 109 8.82 19.62 -25.06
CA THR A 109 8.39 18.26 -24.70
C THR A 109 7.28 18.28 -23.66
N PHE A 110 7.50 18.90 -22.50
CA PHE A 110 6.51 19.07 -21.43
C PHE A 110 6.90 20.22 -20.48
N ILE A 111 5.98 20.59 -19.59
CA ILE A 111 6.17 21.66 -18.59
C ILE A 111 5.90 21.06 -17.20
N GLU A 112 6.81 21.26 -16.26
CA GLU A 112 6.68 20.86 -14.86
C GLU A 112 6.50 22.10 -13.97
N LEU A 113 5.55 22.07 -13.04
CA LEU A 113 5.36 23.12 -12.04
C LEU A 113 6.06 22.75 -10.73
N LEU A 114 6.91 23.65 -10.24
CA LEU A 114 7.74 23.47 -9.07
C LEU A 114 7.54 24.61 -8.07
N ASP A 115 7.81 24.34 -6.80
CA ASP A 115 7.89 25.35 -5.75
C ASP A 115 9.15 26.22 -5.88
N GLU A 116 9.30 27.23 -5.01
CA GLU A 116 10.46 28.12 -4.96
C GLU A 116 11.81 27.39 -4.77
N ASN A 117 11.77 26.18 -4.19
CA ASN A 117 12.90 25.30 -3.93
C ASN A 117 13.17 24.32 -5.08
N LYS A 118 12.48 24.48 -6.22
CA LYS A 118 12.54 23.62 -7.41
C LYS A 118 12.16 22.18 -7.13
N LYS A 119 11.23 21.96 -6.19
CA LYS A 119 10.65 20.64 -5.87
C LYS A 119 9.20 20.59 -6.30
N THR A 120 8.71 19.39 -6.56
CA THR A 120 7.28 19.16 -6.79
C THR A 120 6.50 19.57 -5.54
N PRO A 121 5.51 20.47 -5.66
CA PRO A 121 4.80 21.02 -4.52
C PRO A 121 4.02 19.94 -3.75
N LYS A 122 4.13 19.94 -2.41
CA LYS A 122 3.40 19.01 -1.51
C LYS A 122 2.07 19.58 -1.00
N LYS A 123 1.82 20.87 -1.25
CA LYS A 123 0.62 21.63 -0.88
C LYS A 123 0.22 22.46 -2.10
N SER A 124 -1.05 22.83 -2.21
CA SER A 124 -1.54 23.74 -3.24
C SER A 124 -0.80 25.09 -3.17
N PHE A 125 -0.65 25.74 -4.31
CA PHE A 125 -0.09 27.09 -4.35
C PHE A 125 -1.05 28.09 -3.70
N THR A 126 -0.50 29.19 -3.20
CA THR A 126 -1.26 30.28 -2.58
C THR A 126 -0.74 31.60 -3.14
N TYR A 127 -1.59 32.62 -3.17
CA TYR A 127 -1.13 33.99 -3.42
C TYR A 127 -0.01 34.36 -2.43
N GLY A 128 0.96 35.13 -2.93
CA GLY A 128 2.20 35.45 -2.21
C GLY A 128 3.34 34.44 -2.42
N ASN A 129 3.11 33.32 -3.12
CA ASN A 129 4.16 32.34 -3.43
C ASN A 129 4.63 32.41 -4.89
N TRP A 130 5.80 31.82 -5.15
CA TRP A 130 6.34 31.63 -6.49
C TRP A 130 5.95 30.28 -7.08
N ILE A 131 5.53 30.29 -8.35
CA ILE A 131 5.47 29.11 -9.21
C ILE A 131 6.70 29.12 -10.12
N ILE A 132 7.44 28.02 -10.13
CA ILE A 132 8.51 27.82 -11.10
C ILE A 132 8.00 26.87 -12.20
N ALA A 133 7.88 27.37 -13.42
CA ALA A 133 7.61 26.56 -14.59
C ALA A 133 8.94 26.10 -15.21
N ARG A 134 9.22 24.80 -15.16
CA ARG A 134 10.33 24.18 -15.86
C ARG A 134 9.85 23.62 -17.20
N VAL A 135 10.26 24.27 -18.28
CA VAL A 135 9.94 23.85 -19.65
C VAL A 135 11.04 22.95 -20.18
N HIS A 136 10.73 21.69 -20.46
CA HIS A 136 11.68 20.72 -21.01
C HIS A 136 11.66 20.73 -22.54
N CYS A 137 12.83 20.80 -23.16
CA CYS A 137 12.98 20.94 -24.61
C CYS A 137 14.06 19.99 -25.16
N VAL A 138 13.98 19.71 -26.46
CA VAL A 138 15.01 18.97 -27.22
C VAL A 138 15.37 19.72 -28.49
N GLY A 139 16.64 19.69 -28.91
CA GLY A 139 17.15 20.40 -30.10
C GLY A 139 17.03 21.94 -30.01
N MET A 140 16.83 22.46 -28.80
CA MET A 140 16.43 23.86 -28.55
C MET A 140 17.48 24.64 -27.77
N GLU A 141 18.69 24.12 -27.58
CA GLU A 141 19.75 24.81 -26.81
C GLU A 141 19.98 26.23 -27.33
N LEU A 142 20.00 27.21 -26.43
CA LEU A 142 20.11 28.64 -26.71
C LEU A 142 19.01 29.23 -27.61
N ARG A 143 17.90 28.51 -27.84
CA ARG A 143 16.73 29.05 -28.54
C ARG A 143 15.76 29.70 -27.54
N PRO A 144 15.11 30.81 -27.93
CA PRO A 144 14.13 31.48 -27.07
C PRO A 144 12.78 30.75 -27.10
N ILE A 145 12.21 30.57 -25.92
CA ILE A 145 10.81 30.20 -25.71
C ILE A 145 10.07 31.35 -25.03
N VAL A 146 8.76 31.41 -25.25
CA VAL A 146 7.83 32.32 -24.57
C VAL A 146 6.99 31.47 -23.64
N VAL A 147 6.92 31.86 -22.37
CA VAL A 147 6.19 31.12 -21.34
C VAL A 147 5.21 32.08 -20.68
N THR A 148 3.95 31.69 -20.60
CA THR A 148 2.86 32.54 -20.10
C THR A 148 2.13 31.82 -18.98
N LEU A 149 1.99 32.48 -17.83
CA LEU A 149 1.05 32.10 -16.79
C LEU A 149 -0.34 32.63 -17.16
N VAL A 150 -1.32 31.75 -17.13
CA VAL A 150 -2.70 32.03 -17.50
C VAL A 150 -3.61 31.60 -16.36
N GLU A 151 -4.61 32.41 -16.07
CA GLU A 151 -5.73 32.09 -15.19
C GLU A 151 -6.90 31.61 -16.07
N ASN A 152 -7.56 30.52 -15.66
CA ASN A 152 -8.42 29.68 -16.49
C ASN A 152 -9.93 29.91 -16.29
N ASP A 153 -10.45 30.91 -16.98
CA ASP A 153 -11.90 31.20 -16.99
C ASP A 153 -12.67 30.62 -18.20
N GLY A 154 -12.16 29.55 -18.83
CA GLY A 154 -12.75 29.02 -20.06
C GLY A 154 -12.07 27.79 -20.67
N ASP A 155 -12.39 27.49 -21.93
CA ASP A 155 -11.85 26.33 -22.66
C ASP A 155 -10.37 26.54 -23.02
N LYS A 156 -9.52 25.64 -22.50
CA LYS A 156 -8.04 25.67 -22.59
C LYS A 156 -7.47 25.59 -24.01
N HIS A 157 -8.29 25.17 -24.99
CA HIS A 157 -7.85 24.92 -26.36
C HIS A 157 -8.22 26.01 -27.37
N LYS A 158 -8.92 27.07 -26.95
CA LYS A 158 -9.35 28.16 -27.84
C LYS A 158 -8.57 29.45 -27.56
N LEU A 159 -8.02 30.06 -28.62
CA LEU A 159 -7.29 31.33 -28.58
C LEU A 159 -8.15 32.55 -28.21
N ASN A 160 -9.47 32.39 -28.06
CA ASN A 160 -10.44 33.47 -27.93
C ASN A 160 -11.48 33.20 -26.81
N THR A 161 -11.02 32.66 -25.68
CA THR A 161 -11.80 32.46 -24.45
C THR A 161 -11.51 33.55 -23.43
N LYS A 162 -12.33 33.63 -22.37
CA LYS A 162 -12.25 34.63 -21.30
C LYS A 162 -10.93 34.60 -20.50
N ASN A 163 -10.07 33.61 -20.75
CA ASN A 163 -8.82 33.32 -20.03
C ASN A 163 -7.91 34.55 -19.94
N LEU A 164 -7.40 34.78 -18.74
CA LEU A 164 -6.64 35.97 -18.40
C LEU A 164 -5.13 35.65 -18.41
N LYS A 165 -4.38 36.32 -19.30
CA LYS A 165 -2.91 36.23 -19.30
C LYS A 165 -2.35 37.10 -18.17
N ILE A 166 -1.64 36.46 -17.24
CA ILE A 166 -1.14 37.09 -16.02
C ILE A 166 0.25 37.67 -16.23
N ASP A 167 1.17 36.85 -16.73
CA ASP A 167 2.55 37.25 -17.01
C ASP A 167 3.10 36.40 -18.16
N THR A 168 3.91 37.02 -19.01
CA THR A 168 4.57 36.37 -20.15
C THR A 168 6.05 36.71 -20.14
N GLN A 169 6.88 35.68 -20.05
CA GLN A 169 8.33 35.83 -20.00
C GLN A 169 9.00 35.09 -21.17
N LYS A 170 10.02 35.73 -21.75
CA LYS A 170 10.88 35.13 -22.78
C LYS A 170 12.15 34.60 -22.13
N LYS A 171 12.49 33.32 -22.37
CA LYS A 171 13.68 32.67 -21.80
C LYS A 171 14.42 31.84 -22.83
N PHE A 172 15.75 31.78 -22.72
CA PHE A 172 16.58 30.90 -23.53
C PHE A 172 16.72 29.54 -22.85
N VAL A 173 16.52 28.47 -23.62
CA VAL A 173 16.71 27.09 -23.16
C VAL A 173 18.20 26.83 -22.93
N LYS A 174 18.54 26.23 -21.79
CA LYS A 174 19.89 25.81 -21.44
C LYS A 174 19.87 24.41 -20.83
N ARG A 175 20.77 23.53 -21.25
CA ARG A 175 20.85 22.13 -20.80
C ARG A 175 19.53 21.39 -20.99
N GLY A 176 18.77 21.72 -22.04
CA GLY A 176 17.50 21.04 -22.35
C GLY A 176 16.29 21.51 -21.57
N PHE A 177 16.38 22.58 -20.78
CA PHE A 177 15.21 23.16 -20.13
C PHE A 177 15.35 24.68 -19.92
N ALA A 178 14.25 25.32 -19.53
CA ALA A 178 14.24 26.68 -19.03
C ALA A 178 13.37 26.75 -17.77
N ASP A 179 13.92 27.33 -16.70
CA ASP A 179 13.16 27.63 -15.48
C ASP A 179 12.67 29.09 -15.55
N ILE A 180 11.35 29.28 -15.45
CA ILE A 180 10.68 30.58 -15.42
C ILE A 180 9.96 30.71 -14.08
N LYS A 181 10.09 31.86 -13.43
CA LYS A 181 9.46 32.12 -12.13
C LYS A 181 8.31 33.10 -12.29
N PHE A 182 7.12 32.73 -11.86
CA PHE A 182 5.94 33.57 -11.79
C PHE A 182 5.58 33.82 -10.32
N TYR A 183 5.33 35.07 -9.97
CA TYR A 183 4.84 35.43 -8.65
C TYR A 183 3.31 35.47 -8.69
N LEU A 184 2.65 34.71 -7.80
CA LEU A 184 1.20 34.79 -7.64
C LEU A 184 0.86 36.04 -6.83
N ASP A 185 0.81 37.18 -7.49
CA ASP A 185 0.50 38.45 -6.85
C ASP A 185 -0.92 38.41 -6.25
N PRO A 186 -1.10 38.68 -4.94
CA PRO A 186 -2.42 38.81 -4.33
C PRO A 186 -3.35 39.79 -5.05
N MET A 187 -2.82 40.81 -5.73
CA MET A 187 -3.63 41.76 -6.51
C MET A 187 -4.32 41.09 -7.71
N HIS A 188 -3.82 39.96 -8.20
CA HIS A 188 -4.46 39.18 -9.27
C HIS A 188 -5.67 38.38 -8.80
N ALA A 189 -5.90 38.24 -7.48
CA ALA A 189 -7.12 37.61 -6.95
C ALA A 189 -8.38 38.41 -7.34
N ASN A 190 -8.32 39.74 -7.22
CA ASN A 190 -9.40 40.63 -7.66
C ASN A 190 -9.65 40.55 -9.17
N LEU A 191 -8.59 40.29 -9.94
CA LEU A 191 -8.65 40.21 -11.40
C LEU A 191 -9.27 38.88 -11.86
N ALA A 192 -8.97 37.78 -11.18
CA ALA A 192 -9.65 36.49 -11.35
C ALA A 192 -11.15 36.63 -10.97
N ASN A 193 -11.44 37.10 -9.75
CA ASN A 193 -12.82 37.34 -9.28
C ASN A 193 -13.67 38.25 -10.19
N SER A 194 -13.05 39.13 -10.99
CA SER A 194 -13.76 39.99 -11.96
C SER A 194 -14.40 39.23 -13.14
N LYS A 195 -14.11 37.93 -13.27
CA LYS A 195 -14.54 37.07 -14.37
C LYS A 195 -15.66 36.10 -14.00
N ALA A 196 -16.07 36.13 -12.73
CA ALA A 196 -17.23 35.42 -12.19
C ALA A 196 -18.52 35.65 -13.00
N ASP A 197 -19.42 34.66 -12.98
CA ASP A 197 -20.69 34.71 -13.70
C ASP A 197 -21.58 35.89 -13.23
N LYS A 198 -22.42 36.40 -14.14
CA LYS A 198 -23.31 37.54 -13.85
C LYS A 198 -24.19 37.24 -12.63
N GLY A 199 -23.90 37.91 -11.51
CA GLY A 199 -24.63 37.76 -10.24
C GLY A 199 -23.79 37.16 -9.11
N GLU A 200 -22.56 36.73 -9.37
CA GLU A 200 -21.61 36.25 -8.36
C GLU A 200 -20.55 37.32 -8.02
N SER A 201 -20.04 37.27 -6.79
CA SER A 201 -19.05 38.22 -6.24
C SER A 201 -17.61 37.76 -6.42
N ASP A 202 -17.42 36.46 -6.66
CA ASP A 202 -16.15 35.74 -6.66
C ASP A 202 -16.33 34.40 -7.41
N GLU A 203 -15.23 33.77 -7.83
CA GLU A 203 -15.23 32.53 -8.65
C GLU A 203 -15.27 31.24 -7.81
N GLY A 204 -15.68 31.35 -6.56
CA GLY A 204 -15.70 30.24 -5.63
C GLY A 204 -14.36 30.03 -4.93
N LYS A 205 -14.20 28.84 -4.33
CA LYS A 205 -13.16 28.58 -3.31
C LYS A 205 -11.71 28.62 -3.83
N PHE A 206 -11.51 28.46 -5.13
CA PHE A 206 -10.18 28.38 -5.75
C PHE A 206 -10.19 29.07 -7.10
N HIS A 207 -9.06 29.70 -7.46
CA HIS A 207 -8.76 30.15 -8.81
C HIS A 207 -7.88 29.10 -9.52
N GLU A 208 -8.06 28.94 -10.84
CA GLU A 208 -7.40 27.90 -11.62
C GLU A 208 -6.31 28.51 -12.50
N TYR A 209 -5.05 28.15 -12.25
CA TYR A 209 -3.93 28.65 -13.06
C TYR A 209 -3.28 27.55 -13.89
N TYR A 210 -2.81 27.87 -15.09
CA TYR A 210 -1.98 26.97 -15.89
C TYR A 210 -0.87 27.74 -16.60
N VAL A 211 0.18 27.04 -17.00
CA VAL A 211 1.30 27.64 -17.72
C VAL A 211 1.33 27.11 -19.14
N THR A 212 1.46 28.02 -20.10
CA THR A 212 1.73 27.70 -21.49
C THR A 212 3.18 28.02 -21.84
N ALA A 213 3.76 27.25 -22.76
CA ALA A 213 5.06 27.54 -23.34
C ALA A 213 5.05 27.26 -24.84
N GLU A 214 5.64 28.16 -25.62
CA GLU A 214 5.77 28.06 -27.07
C GLU A 214 7.17 28.51 -27.52
N ILE A 215 7.60 28.00 -28.67
CA ILE A 215 8.79 28.51 -29.35
C ILE A 215 8.48 29.93 -29.82
N ALA A 216 9.37 30.87 -29.54
CA ALA A 216 9.11 32.28 -29.86
C ALA A 216 8.77 32.45 -31.36
N GLY A 217 7.56 32.94 -31.64
CA GLY A 217 7.06 33.16 -33.01
C GLY A 217 6.44 31.92 -33.69
N LYS A 218 6.18 30.83 -32.95
CA LYS A 218 5.56 29.60 -33.47
C LYS A 218 4.47 29.09 -32.54
N GLU A 219 3.27 29.66 -32.64
CA GLU A 219 2.14 29.31 -31.76
C GLU A 219 1.74 27.84 -31.86
N GLU A 220 1.93 27.20 -33.02
CA GLU A 220 1.65 25.78 -33.23
C GLU A 220 2.51 24.84 -32.35
N SER A 221 3.61 25.37 -31.81
CA SER A 221 4.48 24.64 -30.88
C SER A 221 4.02 24.70 -29.42
N ARG A 222 2.92 25.40 -29.13
CA ARG A 222 2.43 25.64 -27.78
C ARG A 222 2.11 24.34 -27.05
N ARG A 223 2.51 24.30 -25.78
CA ARG A 223 2.18 23.27 -24.80
C ARG A 223 1.65 23.94 -23.54
N ALA A 224 0.77 23.25 -22.80
CA ALA A 224 0.15 23.75 -21.59
C ALA A 224 0.27 22.72 -20.45
N THR A 225 0.32 23.19 -19.21
CA THR A 225 0.16 22.34 -18.03
C THR A 225 -1.31 22.00 -17.80
N LEU A 226 -1.58 21.05 -16.89
CA LEU A 226 -2.87 20.96 -16.22
C LEU A 226 -3.07 22.17 -15.28
N ASP A 227 -4.30 22.37 -14.83
CA ASP A 227 -4.60 23.47 -13.91
C ASP A 227 -4.05 23.18 -12.52
N THR A 228 -3.63 24.24 -11.87
CA THR A 228 -3.24 24.25 -10.48
C THR A 228 -4.19 25.16 -9.71
N HIS A 229 -4.68 24.66 -8.57
CA HIS A 229 -5.66 25.37 -7.76
C HIS A 229 -4.92 26.30 -6.79
N VAL A 230 -5.29 27.58 -6.80
CA VAL A 230 -4.81 28.61 -5.88
C VAL A 230 -5.99 29.03 -5.00
N ALA A 231 -5.83 29.01 -3.68
CA ALA A 231 -6.91 29.38 -2.76
C ALA A 231 -7.38 30.82 -3.00
N ASN A 232 -8.69 31.03 -3.18
CA ASN A 232 -9.28 32.35 -3.34
C ASN A 232 -9.41 33.02 -1.95
N PRO A 233 -8.69 34.12 -1.67
CA PRO A 233 -8.76 34.78 -0.37
C PRO A 233 -10.09 35.49 -0.11
N ASP A 234 -10.86 35.81 -1.17
CA ASP A 234 -12.08 36.60 -1.09
C ASP A 234 -13.36 35.75 -1.02
N TYR A 235 -13.23 34.42 -1.12
CA TYR A 235 -14.37 33.50 -1.07
C TYR A 235 -15.05 33.51 0.30
N VAL A 236 -16.33 33.90 0.33
CA VAL A 236 -17.19 33.81 1.51
C VAL A 236 -18.26 32.75 1.28
N GLU A 237 -18.28 31.73 2.13
CA GLU A 237 -19.26 30.64 2.05
C GLU A 237 -20.69 31.17 2.26
N LYS A 238 -21.49 31.20 1.18
CA LYS A 238 -22.91 31.59 1.24
C LYS A 238 -23.72 30.51 1.97
N LYS A 239 -24.13 30.78 3.22
CA LYS A 239 -25.10 29.94 3.94
C LYS A 239 -26.48 30.06 3.28
N LEU A 240 -26.94 29.01 2.61
CA LEU A 240 -28.31 28.89 2.13
C LEU A 240 -29.28 28.89 3.32
N VAL A 241 -30.00 30.00 3.52
CA VAL A 241 -31.18 30.03 4.38
C VAL A 241 -32.37 29.57 3.54
N VAL A 242 -32.72 28.29 3.67
CA VAL A 242 -33.93 27.76 3.02
C VAL A 242 -35.14 28.22 3.83
N SER A 243 -35.90 29.16 3.27
CA SER A 243 -37.26 29.47 3.75
C SER A 243 -38.26 28.60 3.01
N PRO A 244 -39.16 27.88 3.69
CA PRO A 244 -40.13 27.04 3.01
C PRO A 244 -41.28 27.90 2.48
N THR A 245 -41.42 28.01 1.16
CA THR A 245 -42.66 28.48 0.54
C THR A 245 -43.12 27.45 -0.47
N ILE A 246 -44.32 26.90 -0.23
CA ILE A 246 -44.96 25.91 -1.10
C ILE A 246 -45.56 26.65 -2.29
N GLY A 247 -45.01 26.43 -3.48
CA GLY A 247 -45.57 26.91 -4.75
C GLY A 247 -45.91 25.73 -5.66
N PHE A 248 -47.14 25.71 -6.18
CA PHE A 248 -47.70 24.68 -7.06
C PHE A 248 -46.98 24.61 -8.43
N PRO A 249 -46.99 23.45 -9.13
CA PRO A 249 -46.21 23.25 -10.34
C PRO A 249 -46.86 23.93 -11.54
N VAL A 250 -46.10 24.77 -12.26
CA VAL A 250 -46.43 25.23 -13.61
C VAL A 250 -45.70 24.35 -14.62
N ARG A 251 -46.45 23.87 -15.62
CA ARG A 251 -45.99 23.07 -16.75
C ARG A 251 -46.14 23.92 -18.01
N GLU A 252 -45.07 24.08 -18.81
CA GLU A 252 -45.05 24.18 -20.29
C GLU A 252 -43.57 24.34 -20.78
N VAL A 253 -42.96 23.42 -21.54
CA VAL A 253 -43.01 23.05 -23.00
C VAL A 253 -41.96 23.81 -23.85
N ILE A 254 -41.48 23.15 -24.94
CA ILE A 254 -40.64 23.60 -26.10
C ILE A 254 -39.19 23.03 -26.06
N ASN A 255 -38.59 22.40 -27.08
CA ASN A 255 -39.02 21.92 -28.40
C ASN A 255 -38.06 20.79 -28.84
N SER A 256 -38.58 19.77 -29.52
CA SER A 256 -37.77 18.74 -30.18
C SER A 256 -37.32 19.20 -31.57
N LEU A 257 -36.06 18.97 -31.92
CA LEU A 257 -35.61 18.88 -33.31
C LEU A 257 -34.59 17.74 -33.41
N MET A 258 -35.08 16.60 -33.90
CA MET A 258 -34.25 15.56 -34.48
C MET A 258 -33.64 16.11 -35.78
N MET A 259 -32.32 16.01 -35.92
CA MET A 259 -31.65 15.92 -37.21
C MET A 259 -30.71 14.71 -37.20
N VAL A 260 -30.79 13.92 -38.25
CA VAL A 260 -29.97 12.73 -38.52
C VAL A 260 -28.69 13.14 -39.25
N ASP A 261 -27.63 12.42 -38.90
CA ASP A 261 -26.24 12.34 -39.36
C ASP A 261 -25.85 12.90 -40.75
N MET A 262 -24.67 13.55 -40.80
CA MET A 262 -23.74 13.48 -41.92
C MET A 262 -22.30 13.52 -41.40
N THR A 263 -21.67 12.35 -41.32
CA THR A 263 -20.23 12.18 -41.21
C THR A 263 -19.46 12.99 -42.27
N PRO A 264 -18.22 13.38 -41.97
CA PRO A 264 -17.11 13.06 -42.85
C PRO A 264 -16.34 11.90 -42.23
N GLN A 265 -16.51 10.72 -42.81
CA GLN A 265 -15.50 9.67 -42.71
C GLN A 265 -14.23 10.23 -43.37
N THR A 266 -13.12 10.22 -42.63
CA THR A 266 -11.84 9.57 -42.97
C THR A 266 -10.65 10.20 -42.20
N TRP A 267 -9.64 9.53 -41.62
CA TRP A 267 -9.24 8.11 -41.50
C TRP A 267 -8.12 7.95 -40.41
N TRP A 268 -8.27 6.91 -39.57
CA TRP A 268 -7.37 6.19 -38.64
C TRP A 268 -6.87 6.80 -37.29
N PRO A 269 -6.82 5.96 -36.21
CA PRO A 269 -7.10 6.36 -34.83
C PRO A 269 -5.85 6.40 -33.96
N PHE A 270 -5.71 7.44 -33.15
CA PHE A 270 -4.92 7.31 -31.93
C PHE A 270 -5.78 6.59 -30.89
N LYS A 271 -5.47 5.32 -30.60
CA LYS A 271 -5.99 4.64 -29.41
C LYS A 271 -5.48 5.40 -28.19
N GLU A 272 -6.38 6.03 -27.45
CA GLU A 272 -6.10 6.44 -26.07
C GLU A 272 -5.85 5.16 -25.24
N GLU A 273 -4.62 4.99 -24.73
CA GLU A 273 -4.24 3.83 -23.92
C GLU A 273 -4.65 3.94 -22.44
N ASN A 274 -5.33 5.01 -22.04
CA ASN A 274 -5.93 5.11 -20.71
C ASN A 274 -7.46 5.01 -20.81
N CYS A 275 -8.10 4.34 -19.86
CA CYS A 275 -9.55 4.22 -19.87
C CYS A 275 -10.28 5.53 -19.53
N GLY A 276 -9.58 6.61 -19.15
CA GLY A 276 -10.20 7.88 -18.72
C GLY A 276 -11.17 7.74 -17.54
N GLY A 277 -11.03 6.67 -16.75
CA GLY A 277 -12.00 6.30 -15.73
C GLY A 277 -13.34 5.75 -16.24
N LYS A 278 -13.46 5.46 -17.54
CA LYS A 278 -14.66 4.95 -18.21
C LYS A 278 -15.18 3.66 -17.59
N TYR A 279 -14.26 2.77 -17.22
CA TYR A 279 -14.58 1.46 -16.64
C TYR A 279 -14.46 1.44 -15.12
N CYS A 280 -14.22 2.58 -14.47
CA CYS A 280 -14.19 2.63 -13.02
C CYS A 280 -15.59 2.56 -12.44
N ILE A 281 -15.70 1.84 -11.33
CA ILE A 281 -16.95 1.74 -10.58
C ILE A 281 -17.18 3.06 -9.85
N LYS A 282 -18.42 3.54 -9.89
CA LYS A 282 -18.83 4.86 -9.42
C LYS A 282 -20.21 4.81 -8.74
N LYS A 283 -20.60 5.93 -8.15
CA LYS A 283 -21.90 6.11 -7.47
C LYS A 283 -23.05 5.65 -8.38
N GLY A 284 -23.92 4.81 -7.83
CA GLY A 284 -25.04 4.19 -8.53
C GLY A 284 -24.81 2.76 -9.03
N ASP A 285 -23.55 2.31 -9.14
CA ASP A 285 -23.27 0.92 -9.51
C ASP A 285 -23.65 -0.05 -8.38
N LYS A 286 -23.99 -1.30 -8.74
CA LYS A 286 -24.35 -2.35 -7.78
C LYS A 286 -23.76 -3.70 -8.19
N ASN A 287 -22.93 -4.31 -7.34
CA ASN A 287 -22.32 -5.62 -7.57
C ASN A 287 -21.58 -6.17 -6.32
N GLU A 288 -21.22 -7.45 -6.36
CA GLU A 288 -20.49 -8.13 -5.27
C GLU A 288 -19.12 -7.51 -4.97
N LEU A 289 -18.43 -6.99 -5.99
CA LEU A 289 -17.11 -6.39 -5.82
C LEU A 289 -17.20 -5.13 -4.93
N ILE A 290 -18.25 -4.33 -5.08
CA ILE A 290 -18.52 -3.19 -4.19
C ILE A 290 -18.73 -3.65 -2.75
N ARG A 291 -19.46 -4.76 -2.54
CA ARG A 291 -19.67 -5.32 -1.20
C ARG A 291 -18.37 -5.69 -0.53
N GLU A 292 -17.51 -6.41 -1.24
CA GLU A 292 -16.19 -6.77 -0.75
C GLU A 292 -15.35 -5.54 -0.45
N ILE A 293 -15.34 -4.53 -1.32
CA ILE A 293 -14.60 -3.29 -1.09
C ILE A 293 -15.12 -2.53 0.14
N ASN A 294 -16.45 -2.43 0.30
CA ASN A 294 -17.07 -1.81 1.46
C ASN A 294 -16.72 -2.52 2.77
N ILE A 295 -16.56 -3.85 2.77
CA ILE A 295 -16.07 -4.61 3.92
C ILE A 295 -14.58 -4.33 4.17
N ARG A 296 -13.74 -4.42 3.13
CA ARG A 296 -12.28 -4.34 3.26
C ARG A 296 -11.77 -2.94 3.61
N LEU A 297 -12.54 -1.91 3.25
CA LEU A 297 -12.23 -0.52 3.56
C LEU A 297 -13.15 0.08 4.63
N ALA A 298 -13.88 -0.76 5.37
CA ALA A 298 -14.85 -0.29 6.38
C ALA A 298 -14.24 0.65 7.44
N GLY A 299 -12.93 0.58 7.70
CA GLY A 299 -12.24 1.47 8.63
C GLY A 299 -11.85 2.84 8.09
N PHE A 300 -12.15 3.16 6.82
CA PHE A 300 -11.93 4.47 6.20
C PHE A 300 -13.25 5.24 6.10
N GLY A 301 -13.60 5.98 7.15
CA GLY A 301 -14.83 6.77 7.20
C GLY A 301 -16.09 5.95 7.46
N GLY A 302 -15.95 4.66 7.76
CA GLY A 302 -17.04 3.78 8.15
C GLY A 302 -17.89 3.31 6.97
N ASN A 303 -18.13 2.01 6.84
CA ASN A 303 -19.13 1.50 5.87
C ASN A 303 -19.81 0.20 6.32
N VAL A 304 -20.92 -0.11 5.67
CA VAL A 304 -21.68 -1.37 5.84
C VAL A 304 -21.44 -2.30 4.65
N PRO A 305 -21.62 -3.63 4.81
CA PRO A 305 -21.53 -4.63 3.74
C PRO A 305 -22.63 -4.54 2.65
N THR A 306 -22.86 -3.36 2.07
CA THR A 306 -23.77 -3.16 0.94
C THR A 306 -23.06 -3.43 -0.38
N ASP A 307 -23.76 -3.99 -1.37
CA ASP A 307 -23.29 -4.15 -2.75
C ASP A 307 -23.53 -2.91 -3.63
N GLU A 308 -24.14 -1.86 -3.08
CA GLU A 308 -24.43 -0.61 -3.78
C GLU A 308 -23.33 0.44 -3.54
N PHE A 309 -22.91 1.11 -4.60
CA PHE A 309 -22.00 2.24 -4.52
C PHE A 309 -22.79 3.49 -4.10
N THR A 310 -22.85 3.71 -2.79
CA THR A 310 -23.54 4.85 -2.19
C THR A 310 -22.60 6.07 -2.05
N GLU A 311 -23.14 7.20 -1.62
CA GLU A 311 -22.32 8.35 -1.24
C GLU A 311 -21.35 8.03 -0.08
N ARG A 312 -21.75 7.11 0.81
CA ARG A 312 -20.90 6.62 1.88
C ARG A 312 -19.70 5.85 1.33
N THR A 313 -19.91 5.01 0.33
CA THR A 313 -18.83 4.33 -0.41
C THR A 313 -17.92 5.33 -1.10
N GLU A 314 -18.47 6.36 -1.75
CA GLU A 314 -17.66 7.41 -2.38
C GLU A 314 -16.72 8.09 -1.38
N ARG A 315 -17.24 8.52 -0.22
CA ARG A 315 -16.43 9.16 0.84
C ARG A 315 -15.36 8.21 1.39
N MET A 316 -15.69 6.94 1.60
CA MET A 316 -14.74 5.91 2.02
C MET A 316 -13.59 5.74 1.00
N ILE A 317 -13.91 5.68 -0.30
CA ILE A 317 -12.90 5.58 -1.37
C ILE A 317 -12.03 6.84 -1.43
N LYS A 318 -12.62 8.02 -1.34
CA LYS A 318 -11.87 9.29 -1.30
C LYS A 318 -10.91 9.32 -0.11
N GLN A 319 -11.36 8.92 1.08
CA GLN A 319 -10.52 8.83 2.25
C GLN A 319 -9.38 7.81 2.08
N PHE A 320 -9.66 6.62 1.54
CA PHE A 320 -8.61 5.64 1.25
C PHE A 320 -7.58 6.15 0.22
N GLN A 321 -8.04 6.83 -0.83
CA GLN A 321 -7.18 7.44 -1.85
C GLN A 321 -6.26 8.53 -1.26
N ARG A 322 -6.82 9.41 -0.43
CA ARG A 322 -6.06 10.47 0.26
C ARG A 322 -5.10 9.91 1.29
N ASP A 323 -5.59 9.03 2.15
CA ASP A 323 -4.87 8.64 3.36
C ASP A 323 -3.86 7.53 3.07
N TYR A 324 -4.27 6.46 2.38
CA TYR A 324 -3.41 5.31 2.11
C TYR A 324 -2.64 5.45 0.80
N MET A 325 -3.35 5.66 -0.31
CA MET A 325 -2.75 5.67 -1.65
C MET A 325 -1.94 6.94 -1.95
N LYS A 326 -2.22 8.05 -1.25
CA LYS A 326 -1.63 9.37 -1.49
C LYS A 326 -1.85 9.88 -2.92
N VAL A 327 -3.04 9.65 -3.46
CA VAL A 327 -3.48 10.09 -4.80
C VAL A 327 -4.70 11.01 -4.71
N PRO A 328 -5.06 11.75 -5.78
CA PRO A 328 -6.27 12.56 -5.81
C PRO A 328 -7.54 11.78 -5.45
N GLU A 329 -8.48 12.46 -4.78
CA GLU A 329 -9.74 11.91 -4.26
C GLU A 329 -10.81 11.79 -5.34
N THR A 330 -10.57 10.90 -6.31
CA THR A 330 -11.50 10.66 -7.43
C THR A 330 -12.85 10.12 -6.97
N GLY A 331 -12.89 9.40 -5.84
CA GLY A 331 -14.10 8.70 -5.38
C GLY A 331 -14.57 7.60 -6.32
N ARG A 332 -13.69 7.13 -7.23
CA ARG A 332 -13.96 6.05 -8.17
C ARG A 332 -13.05 4.86 -7.88
N ILE A 333 -13.55 3.65 -8.14
CA ILE A 333 -12.80 2.41 -7.96
C ILE A 333 -12.30 1.95 -9.32
N CYS A 334 -10.99 2.02 -9.51
CA CYS A 334 -10.29 1.57 -10.71
C CYS A 334 -9.23 0.52 -10.32
N GLY A 335 -8.44 0.03 -11.29
CA GLY A 335 -7.40 -0.98 -11.07
C GLY A 335 -6.44 -0.62 -9.94
N ASN A 336 -5.96 0.62 -9.91
CA ASN A 336 -5.13 1.15 -8.81
C ASN A 336 -5.74 1.00 -7.41
N VAL A 337 -7.03 1.26 -7.23
CA VAL A 337 -7.72 1.10 -5.92
C VAL A 337 -7.77 -0.37 -5.53
N LEU A 338 -8.09 -1.26 -6.47
CA LEU A 338 -8.10 -2.71 -6.24
C LEU A 338 -6.72 -3.21 -5.80
N ASN A 339 -5.66 -2.83 -6.52
CA ASN A 339 -4.28 -3.19 -6.16
C ASN A 339 -3.89 -2.70 -4.76
N ALA A 340 -4.27 -1.46 -4.43
CA ALA A 340 -3.95 -0.86 -3.13
C ALA A 340 -4.68 -1.56 -1.97
N ILE A 341 -5.89 -2.08 -2.16
CA ILE A 341 -6.62 -2.86 -1.14
C ILE A 341 -5.86 -4.15 -0.81
N ASP A 342 -5.35 -4.86 -1.82
CA ASP A 342 -4.57 -6.08 -1.60
C ASP A 342 -3.21 -5.78 -0.94
N GLU A 343 -2.58 -4.66 -1.28
CA GLU A 343 -1.37 -4.20 -0.60
C GLU A 343 -1.65 -3.87 0.88
N PHE A 344 -2.73 -3.14 1.15
CA PHE A 344 -3.15 -2.78 2.50
C PHE A 344 -3.39 -4.02 3.37
N GLN A 345 -4.02 -5.07 2.82
CA GLN A 345 -4.16 -6.37 3.47
C GLN A 345 -2.83 -6.98 3.89
N ARG A 346 -1.84 -7.00 2.98
CA ARG A 346 -0.53 -7.62 3.23
C ARG A 346 0.27 -6.85 4.28
N LYS A 347 0.09 -5.54 4.36
CA LYS A 347 0.83 -4.66 5.27
C LYS A 347 0.32 -4.71 6.71
N TYR A 348 -0.99 -4.89 6.91
CA TYR A 348 -1.61 -4.85 8.24
C TYR A 348 -2.16 -6.24 8.63
N ILE A 349 -1.24 -7.11 9.03
CA ILE A 349 -1.54 -8.48 9.44
C ILE A 349 -2.09 -8.48 10.87
N ILE A 350 -3.13 -9.30 11.10
CA ILE A 350 -3.75 -9.48 12.41
C ILE A 350 -3.51 -10.89 12.94
N HIS A 351 -3.25 -11.01 14.23
CA HIS A 351 -3.17 -12.32 14.90
C HIS A 351 -4.58 -12.84 15.16
N PHE A 352 -5.12 -13.63 14.23
CA PHE A 352 -6.54 -14.02 14.24
C PHE A 352 -6.92 -14.88 15.46
N ASP A 353 -5.97 -15.59 16.07
CA ASP A 353 -6.21 -16.37 17.28
C ASP A 353 -6.58 -15.51 18.50
N ASP A 354 -6.21 -14.22 18.52
CA ASP A 354 -6.60 -13.29 19.58
C ASP A 354 -8.12 -13.02 19.61
N ILE A 355 -8.79 -13.26 18.47
CA ILE A 355 -10.24 -13.08 18.31
C ILE A 355 -10.99 -14.30 18.84
N LYS A 356 -10.37 -15.49 18.85
CA LYS A 356 -11.06 -16.73 19.20
C LYS A 356 -11.53 -16.72 20.66
N CYS A 357 -12.65 -17.39 20.88
CA CYS A 357 -13.23 -17.59 22.19
C CYS A 357 -12.33 -18.47 23.07
N LYS A 358 -12.11 -18.02 24.30
CA LYS A 358 -11.18 -18.63 25.26
C LYS A 358 -11.83 -19.66 26.18
N CYS A 359 -13.11 -20.01 25.97
CA CYS A 359 -13.86 -20.93 26.85
C CYS A 359 -13.39 -22.40 26.78
N LYS A 360 -12.60 -22.77 25.78
CA LYS A 360 -12.13 -24.15 25.51
C LYS A 360 -13.22 -25.19 25.22
N LYS A 361 -14.51 -24.85 25.29
CA LYS A 361 -15.65 -25.73 24.95
C LYS A 361 -16.15 -25.59 23.52
N CYS A 362 -15.95 -24.43 22.90
CA CYS A 362 -16.27 -24.20 21.49
C CYS A 362 -14.99 -24.27 20.64
N LYS A 363 -15.12 -24.37 19.31
CA LYS A 363 -13.99 -24.43 18.36
C LYS A 363 -13.37 -23.04 18.09
N GLY A 364 -13.37 -22.16 19.08
CA GLY A 364 -12.97 -20.75 18.96
C GLY A 364 -14.11 -19.81 18.55
N PHE A 365 -15.19 -20.33 17.97
CA PHE A 365 -16.40 -19.58 17.64
C PHE A 365 -17.63 -20.39 18.05
N GLY A 366 -18.75 -19.70 18.20
CA GLY A 366 -19.96 -20.26 18.76
C GLY A 366 -20.67 -21.31 17.91
N ASN A 367 -21.69 -21.94 18.51
CA ASN A 367 -22.40 -23.07 17.92
C ASN A 367 -23.76 -22.66 17.29
N GLU A 368 -23.93 -21.39 16.92
CA GLU A 368 -25.15 -20.90 16.26
C GLU A 368 -26.43 -21.07 17.11
N LEU A 369 -26.27 -21.03 18.44
CA LEU A 369 -27.38 -21.19 19.38
C LEU A 369 -28.29 -19.97 19.39
N TYR A 370 -29.57 -20.22 19.68
CA TYR A 370 -30.59 -19.19 19.96
C TYR A 370 -30.86 -18.22 18.80
N LYS A 371 -30.74 -18.72 17.55
CA LYS A 371 -31.14 -17.96 16.36
C LYS A 371 -32.60 -17.54 16.46
N SER A 372 -32.89 -16.27 16.23
CA SER A 372 -34.23 -15.67 16.33
C SER A 372 -34.85 -15.71 17.73
N VAL A 373 -34.05 -15.96 18.77
CA VAL A 373 -34.48 -15.89 20.17
C VAL A 373 -34.09 -14.52 20.74
N TYR A 374 -35.04 -13.87 21.41
CA TYR A 374 -34.82 -12.55 21.99
C TYR A 374 -35.11 -12.57 23.48
N LYS A 375 -34.44 -11.69 24.22
CA LYS A 375 -34.67 -11.55 25.66
C LYS A 375 -36.14 -11.31 25.97
N ARG A 376 -36.65 -12.04 26.96
CA ARG A 376 -38.05 -11.94 27.42
C ARG A 376 -38.41 -10.50 27.78
N ASN A 377 -39.59 -10.06 27.36
CA ASN A 377 -40.14 -8.72 27.60
C ASN A 377 -39.26 -7.57 27.07
N LYS A 378 -38.43 -7.83 26.04
CA LYS A 378 -37.66 -6.79 25.35
C LYS A 378 -38.12 -6.64 23.89
N PRO A 379 -37.93 -5.45 23.28
CA PRO A 379 -38.15 -5.27 21.85
C PRO A 379 -37.31 -6.26 21.02
N LYS A 380 -37.82 -6.67 19.85
CA LYS A 380 -37.06 -7.49 18.88
C LYS A 380 -36.01 -6.63 18.16
N LYS A 381 -35.00 -6.20 18.91
CA LYS A 381 -33.84 -5.43 18.42
C LYS A 381 -32.58 -6.27 18.60
N GLU A 382 -31.55 -5.98 17.79
CA GLU A 382 -30.30 -6.73 17.82
C GLU A 382 -29.60 -6.69 19.20
N ALA A 383 -29.75 -5.59 19.95
CA ALA A 383 -29.26 -5.48 21.32
C ALA A 383 -29.86 -6.49 22.31
N PHE A 384 -30.99 -7.11 21.96
CA PHE A 384 -31.70 -8.11 22.76
C PHE A 384 -31.79 -9.47 22.05
N HIS A 385 -31.13 -9.62 20.91
CA HIS A 385 -31.04 -10.87 20.18
C HIS A 385 -30.01 -11.77 20.86
N ASP A 386 -30.46 -12.94 21.31
CA ASP A 386 -29.64 -13.90 22.04
C ASP A 386 -28.78 -14.77 21.10
N TYR A 387 -28.79 -14.47 19.80
CA TYR A 387 -28.13 -15.27 18.79
C TYR A 387 -26.61 -15.26 18.91
N GLU A 388 -26.05 -16.46 18.82
CA GLU A 388 -24.63 -16.73 18.80
C GLU A 388 -24.14 -16.83 17.34
N TYR A 389 -23.66 -15.75 16.73
CA TYR A 389 -23.27 -15.76 15.31
C TYR A 389 -22.16 -16.77 15.00
N PRO A 390 -22.09 -17.35 13.79
CA PRO A 390 -21.16 -18.43 13.50
C PRO A 390 -19.68 -18.03 13.62
N GLY A 391 -19.33 -16.76 13.52
CA GLY A 391 -17.95 -16.28 13.50
C GLY A 391 -17.81 -14.84 13.95
N ILE A 392 -16.70 -14.18 13.63
CA ILE A 392 -16.51 -12.74 13.83
C ILE A 392 -16.94 -11.97 12.58
N HIS A 393 -17.61 -10.83 12.75
CA HIS A 393 -18.02 -9.98 11.65
C HIS A 393 -16.81 -9.39 10.92
N ARG A 394 -16.73 -9.60 9.59
CA ARG A 394 -15.56 -9.24 8.77
C ARG A 394 -15.18 -7.75 8.88
N SER A 395 -16.16 -6.84 8.90
CA SER A 395 -15.90 -5.40 8.96
C SER A 395 -15.15 -4.97 10.23
N LEU A 396 -15.28 -5.69 11.35
CA LEU A 396 -14.53 -5.37 12.58
C LEU A 396 -13.03 -5.61 12.38
N VAL A 397 -12.67 -6.68 11.67
CA VAL A 397 -11.26 -7.03 11.45
C VAL A 397 -10.59 -6.05 10.49
N TRP A 398 -11.29 -5.64 9.44
CA TRP A 398 -10.79 -4.62 8.51
C TRP A 398 -10.70 -3.24 9.15
N LEU A 399 -11.62 -2.90 10.03
CA LEU A 399 -11.50 -1.72 10.90
C LEU A 399 -10.23 -1.78 11.76
N ILE A 400 -9.89 -2.94 12.36
CA ILE A 400 -8.64 -3.08 13.13
C ILE A 400 -7.41 -2.80 12.25
N ARG A 401 -7.39 -3.28 11.01
CA ARG A 401 -6.29 -2.97 10.07
C ARG A 401 -6.14 -1.48 9.81
N SER A 402 -7.25 -0.77 9.63
CA SER A 402 -7.23 0.69 9.48
C SER A 402 -6.70 1.38 10.74
N ILE A 403 -7.09 0.93 11.94
CA ILE A 403 -6.56 1.47 13.20
C ILE A 403 -5.05 1.25 13.31
N MET A 404 -4.54 0.07 12.92
CA MET A 404 -3.10 -0.19 12.85
C MET A 404 -2.39 0.78 11.89
N PHE A 405 -2.98 1.03 10.71
CA PHE A 405 -2.46 2.02 9.76
C PHE A 405 -2.44 3.43 10.34
N TYR A 406 -3.54 3.91 10.89
CA TYR A 406 -3.61 5.27 11.41
C TYR A 406 -2.66 5.48 12.59
N THR A 407 -2.57 4.53 13.52
CA THR A 407 -1.63 4.61 14.65
C THR A 407 -0.16 4.56 14.23
N SER A 408 0.18 3.76 13.21
CA SER A 408 1.59 3.56 12.80
C SER A 408 2.10 4.54 11.74
N VAL A 409 1.20 5.15 10.95
CA VAL A 409 1.60 5.97 9.79
C VAL A 409 1.14 7.42 9.94
N ILE A 410 -0.17 7.63 10.07
CA ILE A 410 -0.76 8.97 10.02
C ILE A 410 -0.55 9.71 11.35
N GLU A 411 -0.90 9.05 12.45
CA GLU A 411 -0.86 9.60 13.82
C GLU A 411 0.32 9.08 14.64
N LYS A 412 1.40 8.68 13.95
CA LYS A 412 2.59 8.08 14.56
C LYS A 412 3.22 8.97 15.65
N ASP A 413 3.06 10.29 15.51
CA ASP A 413 3.66 11.28 16.42
C ASP A 413 2.94 11.32 17.78
N LEU A 414 1.71 10.79 17.88
CA LEU A 414 1.03 10.57 19.16
C LEU A 414 1.67 9.43 19.97
N GLY A 415 2.47 8.57 19.30
CA GLY A 415 3.24 7.49 19.91
C GLY A 415 2.41 6.26 20.33
N TYR A 416 1.15 6.18 19.90
CA TYR A 416 0.27 5.04 20.19
C TYR A 416 0.43 3.92 19.17
N GLU A 417 0.14 2.70 19.61
CA GLU A 417 0.05 1.51 18.77
C GLU A 417 -1.05 0.60 19.26
N LEU A 418 -1.70 -0.10 18.33
CA LEU A 418 -2.53 -1.25 18.70
C LEU A 418 -1.65 -2.32 19.35
N LYS A 419 -1.96 -2.69 20.59
CA LYS A 419 -1.21 -3.71 21.34
C LYS A 419 -1.73 -5.11 21.08
N CYS A 420 -3.04 -5.31 21.22
CA CYS A 420 -3.68 -6.60 21.00
C CYS A 420 -5.20 -6.45 20.92
N ILE A 421 -5.84 -7.48 20.40
CA ILE A 421 -7.26 -7.73 20.60
C ILE A 421 -7.38 -8.46 21.94
N PHE A 422 -7.78 -7.75 22.99
CA PHE A 422 -7.84 -8.32 24.34
C PHE A 422 -8.98 -9.34 24.44
N SER A 423 -10.10 -9.05 23.79
CA SER A 423 -11.23 -9.95 23.71
C SER A 423 -11.99 -9.79 22.40
N GLY A 424 -12.08 -10.87 21.63
CA GLY A 424 -12.96 -10.98 20.47
C GLY A 424 -14.24 -11.72 20.80
N TYR A 425 -14.37 -12.94 20.30
CA TYR A 425 -15.56 -13.77 20.39
C TYR A 425 -15.80 -14.33 21.80
N ARG A 426 -17.05 -14.27 22.28
CA ARG A 426 -17.51 -14.88 23.53
C ARG A 426 -18.79 -15.67 23.26
N CYS A 427 -18.69 -17.00 23.32
CA CYS A 427 -19.85 -17.89 23.18
C CYS A 427 -20.74 -17.87 24.43
N TRP A 428 -21.90 -18.52 24.36
CA TRP A 428 -22.79 -18.65 25.53
C TRP A 428 -22.12 -19.36 26.71
N GLU A 429 -21.28 -20.35 26.47
CA GLU A 429 -20.53 -21.03 27.53
C GLU A 429 -19.53 -20.10 28.24
N ASP A 430 -18.81 -19.26 27.48
CA ASP A 430 -17.93 -18.23 28.05
C ASP A 430 -18.72 -17.24 28.90
N ASN A 431 -19.86 -16.79 28.37
CA ASN A 431 -20.74 -15.86 29.07
C ASN A 431 -21.29 -16.46 30.36
N LYS A 432 -21.79 -17.70 30.36
CA LYS A 432 -22.25 -18.40 31.56
C LYS A 432 -21.14 -18.52 32.60
N PHE A 433 -19.94 -18.93 32.19
CA PHE A 433 -18.79 -19.07 33.08
C PHE A 433 -18.40 -17.74 33.75
N ASN A 434 -18.50 -16.63 33.02
CA ASN A 434 -18.14 -15.30 33.52
C ASN A 434 -19.35 -14.47 34.05
N GLY A 435 -20.53 -15.07 34.20
CA GLY A 435 -21.74 -14.37 34.68
C GLY A 435 -22.21 -13.22 33.78
N ARG A 436 -21.94 -13.27 32.48
CA ARG A 436 -22.31 -12.23 31.51
C ARG A 436 -23.64 -12.54 30.82
N SER A 437 -24.41 -11.51 30.53
CA SER A 437 -25.69 -11.61 29.81
C SER A 437 -25.73 -10.85 28.48
N SER A 438 -24.65 -10.18 28.09
CA SER A 438 -24.57 -9.42 26.81
C SER A 438 -24.13 -10.31 25.66
N THR A 439 -24.75 -10.15 24.49
CA THR A 439 -24.43 -10.89 23.25
C THR A 439 -23.57 -10.09 22.27
N ASN A 440 -23.09 -8.89 22.62
CA ASN A 440 -22.25 -8.08 21.73
C ASN A 440 -21.02 -8.86 21.21
N HIS A 441 -20.32 -9.56 22.10
CA HIS A 441 -19.14 -10.35 21.73
C HIS A 441 -19.45 -11.70 21.09
N MET A 442 -20.71 -12.05 20.81
CA MET A 442 -21.06 -13.23 20.03
C MET A 442 -20.88 -12.96 18.53
N GLY A 443 -19.70 -12.48 18.14
CA GLY A 443 -19.34 -12.19 16.75
C GLY A 443 -19.42 -10.73 16.31
N LYS A 444 -19.96 -9.82 17.13
CA LYS A 444 -20.23 -8.43 16.73
C LYS A 444 -19.33 -7.38 17.38
N ALA A 445 -18.40 -7.75 18.26
CA ALA A 445 -17.61 -6.78 19.02
C ALA A 445 -16.16 -7.23 19.24
N LEU A 446 -15.27 -6.23 19.41
CA LEU A 446 -13.88 -6.39 19.80
C LEU A 446 -13.54 -5.42 20.94
N ASP A 447 -12.82 -5.92 21.95
CA ASP A 447 -12.15 -5.09 22.95
C ASP A 447 -10.67 -5.01 22.60
N ILE A 448 -10.19 -3.81 22.28
CA ILE A 448 -8.81 -3.58 21.84
C ILE A 448 -8.01 -2.74 22.83
N HIS A 449 -6.75 -3.12 23.00
CA HIS A 449 -5.79 -2.42 23.85
C HIS A 449 -4.73 -1.72 23.02
N PHE A 450 -4.23 -0.61 23.57
CA PHE A 450 -3.15 0.17 22.97
C PHE A 450 -1.92 0.18 23.88
N SER A 451 -0.77 0.50 23.29
CA SER A 451 0.47 0.85 23.98
C SER A 451 0.95 2.22 23.56
N LYS A 452 1.71 2.89 24.44
CA LYS A 452 2.48 4.08 24.13
C LYS A 452 3.91 3.84 24.56
N ASN A 453 4.86 3.89 23.62
CA ASN A 453 6.28 3.53 23.85
C ASN A 453 6.42 2.16 24.56
N ASP A 454 5.81 1.12 23.97
CA ASP A 454 5.77 -0.27 24.43
C ASP A 454 5.08 -0.56 25.78
N LYS A 455 4.70 0.47 26.52
CA LYS A 455 3.93 0.33 27.76
C LYS A 455 2.45 0.34 27.45
N LYS A 456 1.70 -0.62 28.02
CA LYS A 456 0.24 -0.67 27.86
C LYS A 456 -0.37 0.64 28.39
N VAL A 457 -1.34 1.16 27.65
CA VAL A 457 -2.11 2.33 28.06
C VAL A 457 -3.09 1.91 29.16
N TYR A 458 -3.03 2.62 30.29
CA TYR A 458 -3.96 2.44 31.42
C TYR A 458 -4.60 3.75 31.88
N LYS A 459 -4.19 4.89 31.30
CA LYS A 459 -4.66 6.21 31.73
C LYS A 459 -5.86 6.63 30.89
N LEU A 460 -6.91 7.09 31.56
CA LEU A 460 -8.16 7.55 30.93
C LEU A 460 -7.92 8.60 29.84
N ASN A 461 -7.10 9.61 30.12
CA ASN A 461 -6.80 10.69 29.17
C ASN A 461 -6.11 10.19 27.89
N GLN A 462 -5.33 9.11 27.96
CA GLN A 462 -4.69 8.51 26.80
C GLN A 462 -5.69 7.71 25.95
N ILE A 463 -6.62 6.99 26.59
CA ILE A 463 -7.71 6.31 25.89
C ILE A 463 -8.67 7.31 25.23
N GLU A 464 -8.96 8.42 25.91
CA GLU A 464 -9.71 9.55 25.33
C GLU A 464 -8.97 10.14 24.14
N GLU A 465 -7.66 10.38 24.24
CA GLU A 465 -6.86 10.87 23.11
C GLU A 465 -6.89 9.92 21.90
N ILE A 466 -6.75 8.61 22.11
CA ILE A 466 -6.86 7.62 21.02
C ILE A 466 -8.27 7.64 20.41
N ARG A 467 -9.31 7.67 21.24
CA ARG A 467 -10.69 7.69 20.77
C ARG A 467 -10.96 8.94 19.92
N ASP A 468 -10.62 10.11 20.45
CA ASP A 468 -11.01 11.40 19.90
C ASP A 468 -10.15 11.82 18.71
N LYS A 469 -8.86 11.43 18.68
CA LYS A 469 -7.94 11.79 17.59
C LYS A 469 -7.77 10.72 16.53
N ILE A 470 -8.05 9.45 16.85
CA ILE A 470 -7.81 8.33 15.92
C ILE A 470 -9.11 7.61 15.57
N ILE A 471 -9.85 7.09 16.55
CA ILE A 471 -10.99 6.22 16.23
C ILE A 471 -12.13 6.99 15.59
N LEU A 472 -12.65 8.02 16.25
CA LEU A 472 -13.82 8.76 15.76
C LEU A 472 -13.55 9.48 14.43
N PRO A 473 -12.45 10.25 14.26
CA PRO A 473 -12.23 11.03 13.04
C PRO A 473 -12.03 10.16 11.79
N TYR A 474 -11.33 9.04 11.94
CA TYR A 474 -10.95 8.22 10.79
C TYR A 474 -11.94 7.12 10.46
N THR A 475 -12.64 6.56 11.46
CA THR A 475 -13.54 5.42 11.23
C THR A 475 -15.00 5.83 11.12
N ASN A 476 -15.32 7.10 11.43
CA ASN A 476 -16.68 7.62 11.56
C ASN A 476 -17.54 6.76 12.52
N ALA A 477 -16.89 6.20 13.54
CA ALA A 477 -17.58 5.53 14.63
C ALA A 477 -18.31 6.56 15.50
N GLN A 478 -19.41 6.14 16.12
CA GLN A 478 -20.15 6.93 17.10
C GLN A 478 -19.80 6.46 18.52
N ILE A 479 -19.86 7.38 19.47
CA ILE A 479 -19.86 7.01 20.89
C ILE A 479 -21.28 6.57 21.23
N ARG A 480 -21.41 5.40 21.89
CA ARG A 480 -22.70 4.73 22.15
C ARG A 480 -23.37 4.29 20.84
N TRP A 481 -24.68 4.09 20.89
CA TRP A 481 -25.46 3.34 19.92
C TRP A 481 -26.72 4.14 19.56
N GLU A 482 -26.53 5.33 19.01
CA GLU A 482 -27.60 6.27 18.70
C GLU A 482 -28.10 6.07 17.27
N ASP A 483 -27.17 6.12 16.31
CA ASP A 483 -27.46 5.99 14.88
C ASP A 483 -27.33 4.54 14.38
N ILE A 484 -28.06 4.21 13.33
CA ILE A 484 -27.95 2.91 12.66
C ILE A 484 -26.78 2.88 11.67
N ASP A 485 -26.32 1.68 11.34
CA ASP A 485 -25.29 1.42 10.33
C ASP A 485 -23.92 2.06 10.62
N LEU A 486 -23.63 2.44 11.87
CA LEU A 486 -22.31 2.93 12.28
C LEU A 486 -21.62 1.97 13.26
N PHE A 487 -20.29 1.94 13.20
CA PHE A 487 -19.51 1.34 14.27
C PHE A 487 -19.76 2.10 15.57
N SER A 488 -19.95 1.38 16.66
CA SER A 488 -20.26 1.97 17.96
C SER A 488 -19.12 1.72 18.92
N VAL A 489 -18.70 2.75 19.67
CA VAL A 489 -17.69 2.63 20.72
C VAL A 489 -18.26 2.88 22.09
N GLU A 490 -17.83 2.09 23.08
CA GLU A 490 -18.19 2.38 24.47
C GLU A 490 -17.56 3.70 24.94
N PRO A 491 -18.31 4.50 25.72
CA PRO A 491 -17.80 5.74 26.28
C PRO A 491 -16.74 5.46 27.36
N SER A 492 -15.83 6.40 27.58
CA SER A 492 -14.87 6.34 28.69
C SER A 492 -15.42 6.94 29.99
N ARG A 493 -16.55 7.65 29.92
CA ARG A 493 -17.20 8.34 31.05
C ARG A 493 -18.69 8.04 31.06
N LYS A 494 -19.23 7.89 32.27
CA LYS A 494 -20.65 7.65 32.48
C LYS A 494 -21.44 8.92 32.21
N SER A 495 -22.52 8.80 31.44
CA SER A 495 -23.61 9.77 31.38
C SER A 495 -24.78 9.39 32.29
N TYR A 496 -24.80 8.15 32.81
CA TYR A 496 -25.81 7.68 33.78
C TYR A 496 -25.26 6.55 34.69
N PRO A 497 -25.86 6.30 35.87
CA PRO A 497 -25.23 5.50 36.94
C PRO A 497 -24.82 4.06 36.57
N LYS A 498 -25.61 3.41 35.71
CA LYS A 498 -25.43 1.99 35.30
C LYS A 498 -24.78 1.82 33.92
N GLU A 499 -24.21 2.88 33.35
CA GLU A 499 -23.52 2.81 32.06
C GLU A 499 -22.21 1.99 32.17
N PHE A 500 -22.00 1.10 31.21
CA PHE A 500 -20.71 0.43 31.01
C PHE A 500 -19.75 1.39 30.32
N ILE A 501 -18.51 1.44 30.81
CA ILE A 501 -17.48 2.35 30.31
C ILE A 501 -16.17 1.60 30.04
N ALA A 502 -15.48 2.01 28.98
CA ALA A 502 -14.18 1.48 28.58
C ALA A 502 -13.08 2.51 28.88
N THR A 503 -12.46 2.37 30.06
CA THR A 503 -11.48 3.35 30.60
C THR A 503 -10.03 3.00 30.30
N THR A 504 -9.74 1.73 29.96
CA THR A 504 -8.38 1.22 29.66
C THR A 504 -8.30 0.44 28.34
N TRP A 505 -9.41 0.36 27.61
CA TRP A 505 -9.55 -0.28 26.30
C TRP A 505 -10.51 0.54 25.44
N ILE A 506 -10.63 0.16 24.17
CA ILE A 506 -11.70 0.63 23.30
C ILE A 506 -12.54 -0.60 22.93
N HIS A 507 -13.80 -0.60 23.35
CA HIS A 507 -14.80 -1.53 22.84
C HIS A 507 -15.32 -0.95 21.53
N ILE A 508 -15.39 -1.77 20.48
CA ILE A 508 -16.03 -1.40 19.23
C ILE A 508 -16.91 -2.54 18.72
N ASP A 509 -18.10 -2.21 18.26
CA ASP A 509 -19.07 -3.19 17.78
C ASP A 509 -19.88 -2.70 16.57
N VAL A 510 -20.52 -3.65 15.89
CA VAL A 510 -21.40 -3.45 14.73
C VAL A 510 -22.88 -3.69 15.06
N ARG A 511 -23.27 -3.62 16.33
CA ARG A 511 -24.61 -4.01 16.78
C ARG A 511 -25.73 -3.18 16.15
N GLU A 512 -25.47 -1.92 15.83
CA GLU A 512 -26.45 -1.02 15.21
C GLU A 512 -26.48 -1.13 13.69
N PHE A 513 -25.72 -2.06 13.09
CA PHE A 513 -25.92 -2.38 11.67
C PHE A 513 -27.31 -2.98 11.48
N ALA A 514 -27.98 -2.59 10.38
CA ALA A 514 -29.25 -3.15 10.00
C ALA A 514 -29.15 -4.69 9.87
N SER A 515 -30.24 -5.41 10.14
CA SER A 515 -30.26 -6.88 10.18
C SER A 515 -29.72 -7.55 8.91
N LYS A 516 -29.94 -6.95 7.73
CA LYS A 516 -29.41 -7.42 6.45
C LYS A 516 -27.88 -7.41 6.37
N TYR A 517 -27.22 -6.57 7.15
CA TYR A 517 -25.76 -6.48 7.27
C TYR A 517 -25.21 -7.33 8.43
N LEU A 518 -26.10 -8.01 9.16
CA LEU A 518 -25.75 -8.96 10.22
C LEU A 518 -26.15 -10.39 9.82
N GLU A 519 -26.26 -10.69 8.53
CA GLU A 519 -26.47 -12.06 8.07
C GLU A 519 -25.20 -12.91 8.26
N ASN A 520 -25.39 -14.23 8.47
CA ASN A 520 -24.29 -15.17 8.76
C ASN A 520 -23.13 -15.12 7.75
N ILE A 521 -23.40 -14.75 6.50
CA ILE A 521 -22.39 -14.63 5.43
C ILE A 521 -21.28 -13.61 5.75
N PHE A 522 -21.53 -12.66 6.66
CA PHE A 522 -20.54 -11.66 7.08
C PHE A 522 -19.71 -12.10 8.28
N PHE A 523 -19.98 -13.29 8.84
CA PHE A 523 -19.29 -13.81 10.02
C PHE A 523 -18.43 -15.01 9.66
N VAL A 524 -17.15 -14.93 9.99
CA VAL A 524 -16.15 -15.91 9.55
C VAL A 524 -15.32 -16.46 10.69
N LYS A 525 -14.71 -17.63 10.47
CA LYS A 525 -14.00 -18.42 11.49
C LYS A 525 -12.50 -18.52 11.23
N THR A 526 -12.00 -18.05 10.07
CA THR A 526 -10.58 -18.06 9.75
C THR A 526 -10.08 -16.77 9.12
N ILE A 527 -8.76 -16.58 9.12
CA ILE A 527 -8.12 -15.42 8.49
C ILE A 527 -8.23 -15.47 6.96
N GLU A 528 -8.24 -16.66 6.38
CA GLU A 528 -8.43 -16.88 4.94
C GLU A 528 -9.84 -16.43 4.51
N GLU A 529 -10.86 -16.71 5.31
CA GLU A 529 -12.24 -16.26 5.06
C GLU A 529 -12.40 -14.74 5.26
N ILE A 530 -11.68 -14.13 6.22
CA ILE A 530 -11.63 -12.66 6.38
C ILE A 530 -11.07 -12.01 5.12
N ASN A 531 -9.89 -12.49 4.70
CA ASN A 531 -9.13 -11.95 3.58
C ASN A 531 -9.86 -12.18 2.26
N GLY A 532 -10.51 -13.34 2.14
CA GLY A 532 -11.10 -13.81 0.91
C GLY A 532 -10.07 -13.95 -0.20
N LYS A 533 -10.55 -13.97 -1.44
CA LYS A 533 -9.70 -13.91 -2.63
C LYS A 533 -9.00 -12.57 -2.74
N ASN A 534 -7.86 -12.55 -3.43
CA ASN A 534 -7.25 -11.31 -3.91
C ASN A 534 -8.32 -10.46 -4.64
N ILE A 535 -8.45 -9.17 -4.30
CA ILE A 535 -9.58 -8.36 -4.79
C ILE A 535 -9.50 -8.16 -6.30
N VAL A 536 -8.30 -8.12 -6.88
CA VAL A 536 -8.11 -8.02 -8.33
C VAL A 536 -8.55 -9.31 -9.03
N GLU A 537 -8.20 -10.47 -8.48
CA GLU A 537 -8.68 -11.76 -8.99
C GLU A 537 -10.21 -11.89 -8.91
N LEU A 538 -10.79 -11.46 -7.77
CA LEU A 538 -12.23 -11.41 -7.61
C LEU A 538 -12.88 -10.50 -8.66
N ALA A 539 -12.32 -9.31 -8.89
CA ALA A 539 -12.83 -8.39 -9.90
C ALA A 539 -12.81 -9.01 -11.30
N LYS A 540 -11.73 -9.69 -11.68
CA LYS A 540 -11.65 -10.43 -12.96
C LYS A 540 -12.70 -11.53 -13.06
N GLN A 541 -12.91 -12.30 -12.00
CA GLN A 541 -13.93 -13.36 -11.94
C GLN A 541 -15.36 -12.82 -12.08
N LEU A 542 -15.60 -11.62 -11.55
CA LEU A 542 -16.89 -10.93 -11.66
C LEU A 542 -17.06 -10.15 -12.98
N GLY A 543 -16.12 -10.28 -13.92
CA GLY A 543 -16.20 -9.66 -15.25
C GLY A 543 -15.64 -8.24 -15.34
N PHE A 544 -15.03 -7.71 -14.29
CA PHE A 544 -14.47 -6.35 -14.23
C PHE A 544 -13.04 -6.26 -14.81
N ASN A 545 -12.75 -7.02 -15.88
CA ASN A 545 -11.42 -7.04 -16.51
C ASN A 545 -11.00 -5.66 -17.00
N ASP A 546 -11.94 -4.89 -17.55
CA ASP A 546 -11.67 -3.54 -18.03
C ASP A 546 -11.44 -2.57 -16.88
N THR A 547 -12.14 -2.72 -15.75
CA THR A 547 -11.87 -1.97 -14.52
C THR A 547 -10.46 -2.28 -13.99
N CYS A 548 -10.04 -3.54 -13.99
CA CYS A 548 -8.70 -3.94 -13.55
C CYS A 548 -7.59 -3.35 -14.42
N LYS A 549 -7.84 -3.16 -15.72
CA LYS A 549 -6.91 -2.52 -16.68
C LYS A 549 -7.04 -1.00 -16.70
N CYS A 550 -8.05 -0.46 -16.03
CA CYS A 550 -8.39 0.95 -16.06
C CYS A 550 -7.69 1.66 -14.91
N ASP A 551 -6.79 2.59 -15.23
CA ASP A 551 -6.19 3.50 -14.26
C ASP A 551 -6.65 4.93 -14.54
N PHE A 552 -7.15 5.60 -13.49
CA PHE A 552 -7.68 6.97 -13.57
C PHE A 552 -6.59 8.02 -13.75
N ASN A 553 -5.35 7.68 -13.39
CA ASN A 553 -4.19 8.55 -13.52
C ASN A 553 -3.11 7.81 -14.30
N ASN A 554 -2.65 8.38 -15.42
CA ASN A 554 -1.38 8.04 -16.06
C ASN A 554 -0.18 8.54 -15.21
N SER A 555 -0.21 8.28 -13.91
CA SER A 555 0.91 8.51 -13.00
C SER A 555 1.42 7.14 -12.57
N ASN A 556 2.63 6.81 -13.03
CA ASN A 556 3.54 5.73 -12.64
C ASN A 556 2.99 4.58 -11.75
N PRO A 557 3.35 3.31 -12.04
CA PRO A 557 3.09 2.21 -11.12
C PRO A 557 3.61 2.58 -9.73
N PHE A 558 2.76 2.38 -8.71
CA PHE A 558 3.00 2.70 -7.30
C PHE A 558 4.47 2.54 -6.92
N ASN A 559 5.12 3.66 -6.58
CA ASN A 559 6.38 3.63 -5.85
C ASN A 559 6.12 2.92 -4.53
N LEU A 560 6.67 1.72 -4.37
CA LEU A 560 6.67 0.93 -3.14
C LEU A 560 7.46 1.71 -2.07
N PHE A 561 6.80 2.62 -1.35
CA PHE A 561 7.43 3.37 -0.27
C PHE A 561 7.65 2.47 0.95
N LYS A 562 8.94 2.17 1.17
CA LYS A 562 9.67 2.05 2.45
C LYS A 562 8.81 1.66 3.67
N ILE A 563 8.88 0.39 4.04
CA ILE A 563 8.38 -0.14 5.32
C ILE A 563 9.19 0.51 6.47
N ILE A 564 8.47 1.08 7.45
CA ILE A 564 9.01 1.55 8.73
C ILE A 564 8.66 0.48 9.77
N ASN A 565 9.67 -0.13 10.38
CA ASN A 565 9.54 -1.18 11.38
C ASN A 565 9.20 -0.64 12.79
N ARG A 566 8.28 -1.30 13.48
CA ARG A 566 8.24 -1.43 14.95
C ARG A 566 7.78 -2.84 15.31
N TYR A 567 8.50 -3.53 16.21
CA TYR A 567 8.22 -4.89 16.66
C TYR A 567 7.93 -4.99 18.14
N LYS A 568 6.95 -5.84 18.49
CA LYS A 568 6.74 -6.46 19.81
C LYS A 568 7.22 -7.92 19.78
N GLU A 569 7.65 -8.41 20.93
CA GLU A 569 8.32 -9.70 21.17
C GLU A 569 7.47 -10.92 20.78
N ASN A 570 8.05 -11.85 20.01
CA ASN A 570 7.47 -13.16 19.73
C ASN A 570 7.71 -14.13 20.91
N HIS A 571 6.87 -15.17 21.05
CA HIS A 571 6.99 -16.24 22.06
C HIS A 571 6.79 -17.64 21.45
N PHE A 572 7.64 -18.02 20.50
CA PHE A 572 7.56 -19.30 19.80
C PHE A 572 7.76 -20.51 20.72
N THR A 573 7.01 -21.59 20.48
CA THR A 573 7.01 -22.81 21.29
C THR A 573 7.58 -24.01 20.54
N ILE A 574 7.69 -25.16 21.20
CA ILE A 574 8.14 -26.41 20.54
C ILE A 574 7.09 -26.95 19.56
N GLU A 575 5.81 -26.68 19.79
CA GLU A 575 4.72 -27.04 18.87
C GLU A 575 4.84 -26.30 17.52
N ASP A 576 5.29 -25.04 17.53
CA ASP A 576 5.58 -24.29 16.31
C ASP A 576 6.70 -24.95 15.48
N ALA A 577 7.73 -25.47 16.15
CA ALA A 577 8.78 -26.27 15.52
C ALA A 577 8.23 -27.60 14.98
N GLU A 578 7.35 -28.29 15.72
CA GLU A 578 6.73 -29.54 15.24
C GLU A 578 5.92 -29.33 13.97
N LEU A 579 5.12 -28.27 13.90
CA LEU A 579 4.33 -27.95 12.71
C LEU A 579 5.21 -27.57 11.52
N SER A 580 6.23 -26.75 11.75
CA SER A 580 7.16 -26.28 10.72
C SER A 580 8.00 -27.44 10.16
N LEU A 581 8.52 -28.32 11.01
CA LEU A 581 9.29 -29.49 10.58
C LEU A 581 8.47 -30.48 9.74
N LYS A 582 7.16 -30.61 9.99
CA LYS A 582 6.27 -31.40 9.11
C LYS A 582 6.15 -30.78 7.72
N LYS A 583 6.07 -29.45 7.62
CA LYS A 583 6.04 -28.73 6.34
C LYS A 583 7.37 -28.86 5.59
N ILE A 584 8.49 -28.70 6.30
CA ILE A 584 9.83 -28.91 5.75
C ILE A 584 9.98 -30.34 5.22
N ASN A 585 9.56 -31.35 5.99
CA ASN A 585 9.61 -32.74 5.53
C ASN A 585 8.81 -32.96 4.25
N LYS A 586 7.60 -32.39 4.17
CA LYS A 586 6.76 -32.50 2.98
C LYS A 586 7.39 -31.84 1.74
N LYS A 587 8.12 -30.75 1.92
CA LYS A 587 8.67 -29.93 0.81
C LYS A 587 10.08 -30.33 0.39
N TYR A 588 10.95 -30.60 1.36
CA TYR A 588 12.39 -30.83 1.16
C TYR A 588 12.85 -32.25 1.57
N GLY A 589 11.95 -33.07 2.12
CA GLY A 589 12.24 -34.44 2.51
C GLY A 589 12.72 -34.60 3.95
N LYS A 590 12.75 -35.86 4.40
CA LYS A 590 13.00 -36.26 5.79
C LYS A 590 14.40 -35.90 6.28
N GLU A 591 15.40 -36.02 5.41
CA GLU A 591 16.78 -35.71 5.73
C GLU A 591 16.98 -34.21 6.02
N MET A 592 16.39 -33.33 5.20
CA MET A 592 16.41 -31.88 5.42
C MET A 592 15.73 -31.53 6.76
N ALA A 593 14.55 -32.10 7.02
CA ALA A 593 13.83 -31.87 8.28
C ALA A 593 14.66 -32.33 9.50
N ARG A 594 15.35 -33.47 9.39
CA ARG A 594 16.22 -33.99 10.44
C ARG A 594 17.40 -33.06 10.70
N ASN A 595 18.08 -32.60 9.64
CA ASN A 595 19.23 -31.70 9.76
C ASN A 595 18.84 -30.36 10.39
N ILE A 596 17.73 -29.76 9.96
CA ILE A 596 17.22 -28.51 10.53
C ILE A 596 16.84 -28.67 12.00
N GLU A 597 16.18 -29.78 12.37
CA GLU A 597 15.87 -30.04 13.77
C GLU A 597 17.13 -30.12 14.64
N MET A 598 18.17 -30.81 14.16
CA MET A 598 19.43 -30.95 14.89
C MET A 598 20.13 -29.60 15.08
N MET A 599 20.14 -28.74 14.04
CA MET A 599 20.66 -27.37 14.14
C MET A 599 19.92 -26.56 15.20
N TYR A 600 18.60 -26.49 15.14
CA TYR A 600 17.82 -25.74 16.14
C TYR A 600 17.98 -26.31 17.55
N ARG A 601 18.09 -27.63 17.69
CA ARG A 601 18.28 -28.24 19.00
C ARG A 601 19.62 -27.89 19.63
N TRP A 602 20.67 -27.82 18.82
CA TRP A 602 22.01 -27.44 19.25
C TRP A 602 22.08 -25.94 19.56
N GLU A 603 21.69 -25.10 18.60
CA GLU A 603 21.78 -23.63 18.68
C GLU A 603 20.80 -23.00 19.68
N CYS A 604 19.66 -23.65 19.92
CA CYS A 604 18.56 -23.04 20.68
C CYS A 604 18.15 -23.81 21.93
N GLU A 605 19.08 -24.57 22.54
CA GLU A 605 18.80 -25.32 23.76
C GLU A 605 17.53 -26.18 23.64
N HIS A 606 17.48 -27.00 22.58
CA HIS A 606 16.31 -27.82 22.27
C HIS A 606 14.99 -27.00 22.15
N PHE A 607 15.04 -25.86 21.44
CA PHE A 607 13.92 -24.93 21.25
C PHE A 607 13.48 -24.16 22.52
N ASN A 608 14.33 -24.06 23.53
CA ASN A 608 14.00 -23.37 24.79
C ASN A 608 14.69 -22.01 24.97
N SER A 609 15.69 -21.68 24.15
CA SER A 609 16.46 -20.44 24.28
C SER A 609 15.57 -19.19 24.12
N GLY A 610 15.95 -18.10 24.81
CA GLY A 610 15.30 -16.79 24.67
C GLY A 610 15.36 -16.29 23.22
N GLN A 611 16.46 -16.58 22.53
CA GLN A 611 16.62 -16.31 21.11
C GLN A 611 15.59 -17.03 20.26
N TYR A 612 15.40 -18.34 20.40
CA TYR A 612 14.41 -19.07 19.61
C TYR A 612 13.00 -18.55 19.85
N LYS A 613 12.63 -18.38 21.14
CA LYS A 613 11.31 -17.86 21.52
C LYS A 613 11.02 -16.50 20.88
N SER A 614 12.04 -15.65 20.79
CA SER A 614 11.89 -14.28 20.30
C SER A 614 12.08 -14.14 18.78
N CYS A 615 12.90 -15.00 18.15
CA CYS A 615 13.36 -14.82 16.77
C CYS A 615 12.84 -15.87 15.80
N GLY A 616 12.55 -17.09 16.27
CA GLY A 616 12.11 -18.21 15.42
C GLY A 616 13.20 -18.77 14.49
N SER A 617 14.48 -18.43 14.72
CA SER A 617 15.64 -18.87 13.93
C SER A 617 16.82 -19.35 14.81
N PRO A 618 17.77 -20.14 14.28
CA PRO A 618 18.87 -20.68 15.06
C PRO A 618 20.16 -19.87 14.85
N GLY A 619 20.29 -18.68 15.47
CA GLY A 619 21.59 -17.98 15.44
C GLY A 619 21.79 -16.95 14.32
N MET A 620 20.75 -16.34 13.77
CA MET A 620 20.91 -15.36 12.66
C MET A 620 21.29 -13.96 13.16
N GLU A 621 22.58 -13.75 13.44
CA GLU A 621 23.13 -12.47 13.91
C GLU A 621 23.22 -11.42 12.79
N VAL A 622 22.85 -10.18 13.09
CA VAL A 622 22.89 -9.05 12.15
C VAL A 622 24.34 -8.66 11.84
N SER A 623 24.68 -8.54 10.56
CA SER A 623 26.00 -8.03 10.16
C SER A 623 26.17 -6.56 10.53
N GLU A 624 27.41 -6.16 10.84
CA GLU A 624 27.71 -4.78 11.26
C GLU A 624 27.29 -3.75 10.19
N GLY A 625 26.51 -2.75 10.60
CA GLY A 625 25.99 -1.70 9.71
C GLY A 625 24.88 -2.13 8.74
N ALA A 626 24.48 -3.41 8.75
CA ALA A 626 23.48 -3.93 7.84
C ALA A 626 22.06 -3.43 8.18
N LYS A 627 21.26 -3.22 7.13
CA LYS A 627 19.88 -2.72 7.23
C LYS A 627 18.90 -3.84 6.89
N GLY A 628 17.69 -3.72 7.43
CA GLY A 628 16.62 -4.65 7.14
C GLY A 628 16.03 -4.48 5.74
N PRO A 629 15.27 -5.47 5.27
CA PRO A 629 14.87 -6.68 6.01
C PRO A 629 15.92 -7.80 6.04
N GLU A 630 16.99 -7.73 5.26
CA GLU A 630 17.95 -8.82 5.10
C GLU A 630 19.03 -8.82 6.19
N TYR A 631 19.36 -7.65 6.75
CA TYR A 631 20.28 -7.49 7.88
C TYR A 631 21.66 -8.18 7.68
N GLY A 632 22.13 -8.23 6.43
CA GLY A 632 23.41 -8.83 6.04
C GLY A 632 23.33 -10.31 5.65
N TRP A 633 22.13 -10.89 5.71
CA TRP A 633 21.82 -12.20 5.17
C TRP A 633 21.26 -12.07 3.76
N ASN A 634 21.04 -13.20 3.08
CA ASN A 634 20.51 -13.19 1.72
C ASN A 634 18.98 -13.01 1.76
N GLY A 635 18.43 -12.16 0.88
CA GLY A 635 17.01 -11.79 0.88
C GLY A 635 16.11 -12.62 -0.02
N ASP A 636 16.67 -13.50 -0.87
CA ASP A 636 15.95 -14.15 -1.98
C ASP A 636 14.73 -14.94 -1.52
N LEU A 637 14.79 -15.56 -0.33
CA LEU A 637 13.63 -16.24 0.25
C LEU A 637 12.46 -15.27 0.47
N TYR A 638 12.74 -14.06 0.93
CA TYR A 638 11.74 -13.06 1.29
C TYR A 638 11.16 -12.38 0.05
N GLU A 639 11.93 -12.31 -1.03
CA GLU A 639 11.41 -11.88 -2.33
C GLU A 639 10.42 -12.90 -2.90
N LYS A 640 10.74 -14.20 -2.75
CA LYS A 640 9.90 -15.31 -3.21
C LYS A 640 8.67 -15.56 -2.32
N TYR A 641 8.82 -15.39 -1.00
CA TYR A 641 7.76 -15.55 0.00
C TYR A 641 7.73 -14.30 0.90
N PRO A 642 7.05 -13.22 0.47
CA PRO A 642 6.99 -11.98 1.24
C PRO A 642 6.48 -12.14 2.67
N GLU A 643 5.64 -13.16 2.94
CA GLU A 643 5.17 -13.53 4.27
C GLU A 643 6.27 -14.06 5.20
N TYR A 644 7.45 -14.42 4.65
CA TYR A 644 8.63 -14.85 5.40
C TYR A 644 9.62 -13.72 5.65
N THR A 645 9.33 -12.50 5.17
CA THR A 645 10.18 -11.32 5.35
C THR A 645 10.47 -11.08 6.83
N PRO A 646 11.75 -10.95 7.21
CA PRO A 646 12.11 -10.62 8.56
C PRO A 646 11.46 -9.36 9.03
N ILE A 647 11.01 -9.47 10.24
CA ILE A 647 10.10 -8.53 10.79
C ILE A 647 10.84 -7.50 11.64
N GLY A 648 11.82 -7.92 12.42
CA GLY A 648 12.58 -6.98 13.23
C GLY A 648 13.87 -7.56 13.74
N LEU A 649 14.38 -6.93 14.80
CA LEU A 649 15.59 -7.35 15.49
C LEU A 649 15.29 -7.57 16.97
N TRP A 650 15.90 -8.59 17.55
CA TRP A 650 15.90 -8.85 18.99
C TRP A 650 17.34 -8.81 19.50
N SER A 651 17.57 -8.42 20.76
CA SER A 651 18.93 -8.20 21.29
C SER A 651 19.11 -8.70 22.71
N GLU A 652 20.11 -9.54 22.92
CA GLU A 652 20.45 -10.12 24.23
C GLU A 652 21.97 -10.24 24.41
N PHE A 653 22.42 -10.29 25.66
CA PHE A 653 23.83 -10.56 25.97
C PHE A 653 24.13 -12.05 25.77
N GLU A 654 25.35 -12.36 25.35
CA GLU A 654 25.77 -13.74 25.17
C GLU A 654 25.83 -14.46 26.53
N ASN A 655 25.09 -15.56 26.68
CA ASN A 655 25.16 -16.40 27.88
C ASN A 655 26.55 -17.05 27.99
N LYS A 656 26.96 -17.47 29.20
CA LYS A 656 28.19 -18.28 29.37
C LYS A 656 28.11 -19.50 28.44
N GLY A 657 28.99 -19.56 27.44
CA GLY A 657 28.97 -20.59 26.41
C GLY A 657 28.97 -22.01 26.99
N LYS A 658 28.27 -22.93 26.34
CA LYS A 658 28.33 -24.36 26.70
C LYS A 658 29.63 -24.94 26.15
N SER A 659 30.47 -25.43 27.07
CA SER A 659 31.80 -26.04 26.89
C SER A 659 32.98 -25.05 26.84
N GLY A 660 33.85 -25.15 27.85
CA GLY A 660 35.18 -24.55 27.83
C GLY A 660 36.16 -25.28 26.92
N LEU A 661 35.71 -25.78 25.76
CA LEU A 661 36.50 -26.59 24.83
C LEU A 661 36.39 -26.17 23.36
N GLY A 662 35.77 -25.03 23.06
CA GLY A 662 35.81 -24.47 21.71
C GLY A 662 34.66 -23.51 21.45
N GLY A 663 34.99 -22.23 21.25
CA GLY A 663 34.03 -21.19 20.91
C GLY A 663 34.68 -19.82 21.07
N ASN A 664 34.46 -18.93 20.11
CA ASN A 664 35.05 -17.59 20.05
C ASN A 664 34.96 -16.82 21.37
N THR A 665 35.91 -15.88 21.60
CA THR A 665 35.92 -14.98 22.76
C THR A 665 34.54 -14.38 23.00
N GLN A 666 33.95 -14.66 24.17
CA GLN A 666 32.61 -14.21 24.53
C GLN A 666 32.53 -12.67 24.51
N ILE A 667 31.50 -12.14 23.86
CA ILE A 667 31.25 -10.70 23.81
C ILE A 667 30.39 -10.34 25.04
N THR A 668 31.03 -9.81 26.09
CA THR A 668 30.35 -9.43 27.34
C THR A 668 30.05 -7.93 27.46
N ASP A 669 30.58 -7.12 26.56
CA ASP A 669 30.50 -5.65 26.59
C ASP A 669 29.32 -5.07 25.79
N ARG A 670 28.71 -5.86 24.89
CA ARG A 670 27.54 -5.45 24.11
C ARG A 670 26.56 -6.60 23.85
N LYS A 671 25.29 -6.25 23.65
CA LYS A 671 24.24 -7.19 23.21
C LYS A 671 24.41 -7.54 21.73
N LYS A 672 24.31 -8.83 21.39
CA LYS A 672 24.21 -9.28 20.00
C LYS A 672 22.81 -9.00 19.48
N LYS A 673 22.68 -8.76 18.17
CA LYS A 673 21.39 -8.49 17.50
C LYS A 673 21.05 -9.64 16.59
N TYR A 674 19.83 -10.16 16.69
CA TYR A 674 19.36 -11.29 15.90
C TYR A 674 18.12 -10.93 15.09
N ILE A 675 18.01 -11.53 13.92
CA ILE A 675 16.87 -11.34 13.01
C ILE A 675 15.64 -12.05 13.56
N VAL A 676 14.52 -11.32 13.63
CA VAL A 676 13.22 -11.83 14.07
C VAL A 676 12.40 -12.21 12.84
N PHE A 677 11.91 -13.45 12.79
CA PHE A 677 11.03 -13.95 11.76
C PHE A 677 9.56 -13.91 12.17
N PRO A 678 8.62 -13.74 11.20
CA PRO A 678 7.19 -13.70 11.47
C PRO A 678 6.63 -15.05 11.96
N SER A 679 7.34 -16.15 11.73
CA SER A 679 7.01 -17.48 12.24
C SER A 679 8.26 -18.39 12.27
N VAL A 680 8.20 -19.48 13.04
CA VAL A 680 9.21 -20.56 13.00
C VAL A 680 9.27 -21.20 11.61
N ASP A 681 8.15 -21.25 10.89
CA ASP A 681 8.07 -21.77 9.52
C ASP A 681 8.95 -20.95 8.57
N ALA A 682 8.90 -19.62 8.67
CA ALA A 682 9.74 -18.71 7.89
C ALA A 682 11.23 -18.91 8.20
N GLY A 683 11.59 -19.00 9.49
CA GLY A 683 12.98 -19.24 9.91
C GLY A 683 13.50 -20.61 9.44
N MET A 684 12.70 -21.67 9.53
CA MET A 684 13.10 -23.01 9.08
C MET A 684 13.20 -23.11 7.54
N HIS A 685 12.30 -22.44 6.81
CA HIS A 685 12.42 -22.36 5.35
C HIS A 685 13.67 -21.59 4.92
N TYR A 686 14.05 -20.54 5.67
CA TYR A 686 15.31 -19.86 5.43
C TYR A 686 16.52 -20.76 5.62
N VAL A 687 16.56 -21.54 6.70
CA VAL A 687 17.64 -22.50 6.93
C VAL A 687 17.66 -23.58 5.83
N ALA A 688 16.50 -24.07 5.37
CA ALA A 688 16.43 -25.03 4.27
C ALA A 688 17.03 -24.48 2.97
N GLU A 689 16.62 -23.29 2.56
CA GLU A 689 17.17 -22.64 1.37
C GLU A 689 18.65 -22.27 1.53
N PHE A 690 19.10 -21.91 2.73
CA PHE A 690 20.51 -21.71 3.02
C PHE A 690 21.33 -22.99 2.77
N ILE A 691 20.87 -24.13 3.30
CA ILE A 691 21.53 -25.42 3.11
C ILE A 691 21.58 -25.78 1.62
N LEU A 692 20.47 -25.57 0.88
CA LEU A 692 20.40 -25.85 -0.56
C LEU A 692 21.36 -24.97 -1.38
N ARG A 693 21.40 -23.66 -1.11
CA ARG A 693 22.34 -22.72 -1.75
C ARG A 693 23.80 -23.05 -1.50
N HIS A 694 24.07 -23.86 -0.48
CA HIS A 694 25.39 -24.34 -0.11
C HIS A 694 25.56 -25.84 -0.36
N ASN A 695 24.83 -26.40 -1.33
CA ASN A 695 24.97 -27.77 -1.81
C ASN A 695 24.86 -28.81 -0.68
N GLY A 696 23.98 -28.58 0.30
CA GLY A 696 23.77 -29.48 1.42
C GLY A 696 24.76 -29.32 2.59
N ASN A 697 25.74 -28.42 2.49
CA ASN A 697 26.74 -28.23 3.54
C ASN A 697 26.19 -27.41 4.73
N ILE A 698 25.68 -28.11 5.73
CA ILE A 698 25.16 -27.54 6.98
C ILE A 698 26.25 -26.85 7.83
N GLY A 699 27.52 -27.24 7.68
CA GLY A 699 28.66 -26.63 8.37
C GLY A 699 28.80 -25.13 8.10
N ARG A 700 28.35 -24.69 6.91
CA ARG A 700 28.43 -23.28 6.50
C ARG A 700 27.60 -22.33 7.34
N TRP A 701 26.64 -22.86 8.11
CA TRP A 701 25.89 -22.07 9.06
C TRP A 701 26.80 -21.42 10.12
N HIS A 702 27.88 -22.10 10.50
CA HIS A 702 28.82 -21.62 11.50
C HIS A 702 30.02 -20.85 10.90
N SER A 703 30.48 -21.24 9.71
CA SER A 703 31.55 -20.52 8.99
C SER A 703 31.43 -20.67 7.47
N LEU A 704 31.43 -19.56 6.72
CA LEU A 704 31.31 -19.60 5.27
C LEU A 704 32.53 -20.22 4.56
N TYR A 705 33.72 -20.13 5.17
CA TYR A 705 34.99 -20.42 4.50
C TYR A 705 35.88 -21.45 5.22
N ASP A 706 35.85 -21.48 6.55
CA ASP A 706 36.74 -22.34 7.34
C ASP A 706 36.19 -23.77 7.43
N LYS A 707 36.85 -24.71 6.75
CA LYS A 707 36.43 -26.11 6.67
C LYS A 707 36.58 -26.86 7.99
N ASP A 708 37.56 -26.51 8.82
CA ASP A 708 37.77 -27.20 10.10
C ASP A 708 36.69 -26.80 11.10
N VAL A 709 36.32 -25.52 11.11
CA VAL A 709 35.17 -25.00 11.88
C VAL A 709 33.86 -25.60 11.38
N GLN A 710 33.65 -25.71 10.06
CA GLN A 710 32.48 -26.38 9.47
C GLN A 710 32.38 -27.84 9.91
N ASN A 711 33.50 -28.59 9.84
CA ASN A 711 33.54 -30.01 10.20
C ASN A 711 33.29 -30.23 11.70
N ASN A 712 33.85 -29.38 12.56
CA ASN A 712 33.60 -29.42 13.99
C ASN A 712 32.13 -29.17 14.31
N TYR A 713 31.52 -28.15 13.69
CA TYR A 713 30.10 -27.87 13.84
C TYR A 713 29.22 -29.05 13.44
N ILE A 714 29.53 -29.71 12.32
CA ILE A 714 28.81 -30.91 11.86
C ILE A 714 28.92 -32.04 12.89
N ARG A 715 30.09 -32.27 13.49
CA ARG A 715 30.26 -33.29 14.55
C ARG A 715 29.42 -32.94 15.78
N ASP A 716 29.38 -31.68 16.16
CA ASP A 716 28.65 -31.19 17.33
C ASP A 716 27.14 -31.36 17.17
N ILE A 717 26.55 -30.90 16.06
CA ILE A 717 25.11 -31.07 15.81
C ILE A 717 24.74 -32.56 15.67
N ASN A 718 25.66 -33.40 15.17
CA ASN A 718 25.46 -34.85 15.07
C ASN A 718 25.42 -35.57 16.43
N SER A 719 25.89 -34.94 17.51
CA SER A 719 25.69 -35.45 18.87
C SER A 719 24.23 -35.32 19.35
N THR A 720 23.42 -34.52 18.65
CA THR A 720 22.04 -34.22 19.04
C THR A 720 21.05 -35.23 18.46
N ILE A 721 20.16 -35.75 19.30
CA ILE A 721 19.12 -36.69 18.89
C ILE A 721 17.87 -35.93 18.41
N PRO A 722 17.49 -36.01 17.11
CA PRO A 722 16.21 -35.48 16.65
C PRO A 722 15.06 -36.28 17.26
N ARG A 723 14.02 -35.61 17.76
CA ARG A 723 12.86 -36.25 18.41
C ARG A 723 11.57 -36.01 17.66
N ILE A 724 11.47 -34.95 16.86
CA ILE A 724 10.28 -34.56 16.12
C ILE A 724 10.29 -35.26 14.76
N SER A 725 11.34 -35.07 13.98
CA SER A 725 11.52 -35.67 12.65
C SER A 725 11.66 -37.18 12.66
N ASN A 726 12.01 -37.77 13.81
CA ASN A 726 12.00 -39.23 13.98
C ASN A 726 10.57 -39.82 14.11
N LYS A 727 9.54 -39.00 14.37
CA LYS A 727 8.15 -39.47 14.57
C LYS A 727 7.35 -39.63 13.27
N PHE A 728 7.87 -39.18 12.13
CA PHE A 728 7.17 -39.25 10.84
C PHE A 728 8.03 -39.79 9.71
#